data_AF-A0A9P7CY28-F1
#
_entry.id   AF-A0A9P7CY28-F1
#
_cell.length_a   1.000
_cell.length_b   1.000
_cell.length_c   1.000
_cell.angle_alpha   90.00
_cell.angle_beta   90.00
_cell.angle_gamma   90.00
#
_symmetry.space_group_name_H-M   'P 1'
#
loop_
_entity.id
_entity.type
_entity.pdbx_description
1 polymer ?
#
loop_
_entity_poly.entity_id
_entity_poly.type
_entity_poly.pdbx_seq_one_letter_code
_entity_poly.pdbx_strand_id
1 'polypeptide(L)'
;MPTFTVPINQSKINLDTSGVAGFFGGDEAISAMATVHLYRGRRWLGWYNSPGSYIVAKKFGQLANSRFWDGLFPGPNLTPAEVFGLDGKPGPRYWGVLSGTDMPTGHLAYLVVQKTKEVQEEAEVGGRETIPLTVTILDVGDVMLNHSDQAPVMSTHHALLAAIPIATSLVSCALCAASGDWLAFALILLGVISNGISCFVIGSAQLEFLSVKDSSPGMPPADGIFLMRNDVVIVRGAEKDVNPITKGKFALRMNGGPEYRRIGLCSLLLLTQFLLQLLFIPQATTFGQIMFISSLAASWAYNSFLSSLEQEKIQIDILWKALDHPQLSKFGLKSRAAQAVFACLVLDNGIQRQSVDFKPKKVLQRFISNDTRVWNVWRDKVAEQLENNKEEKSFNPSSEDLRGFGDHERALLESLLQDAHDTYRGYQEQVHIPTCSEAIQLKPRADYISNRAHTGKGFFGGEEAISAMQTIHLYKYRKWMGWSNSPSSWNVGKNFGMLANSRLWDGLVPRLNEDPAKFFELDGKQGPKYVAARSGSILEHTGYLAYLIMQTCKEELGSTAKEKPPAHTVPPHGGRHTHIAILPMTVSFATWHILWLRGRTTCTCPQSTKHIQEQLLLKVLNLDERHMRTYSFGTRTTAAVFACLILQPPGDWAESEWKRLGFKPESTIRKFIPNDTTVRITRREKVWGVMKDQKVRSRDICYDLFQMSDEEKVVFETNEQNLLHHLLEDARTAYGLAMNKQLWLGSGCRMEYPVGDQQLVSMCQYIDFCHATAIINHAFDLPSESNNPRHASTTH
;
A
#
# COMPACT_ATOMS: atom_id res chain seq x y z
N MET A 1 -13.50 29.61 -52.30
CA MET A 1 -12.17 28.98 -52.07
C MET A 1 -12.10 27.72 -52.90
N PRO A 2 -11.01 27.45 -53.63
CA PRO A 2 -10.85 26.20 -54.38
C PRO A 2 -10.84 25.03 -53.39
N THR A 3 -11.81 24.13 -53.51
CA THR A 3 -11.88 22.88 -52.73
C THR A 3 -10.78 21.95 -53.21
N PHE A 4 -9.86 21.61 -52.32
CA PHE A 4 -8.77 20.67 -52.61
C PHE A 4 -9.36 19.27 -52.82
N THR A 5 -9.51 18.84 -54.07
CA THR A 5 -10.07 17.52 -54.41
C THR A 5 -9.02 16.44 -54.18
N VAL A 6 -9.10 15.77 -53.03
CA VAL A 6 -8.22 14.64 -52.70
C VAL A 6 -8.74 13.37 -53.39
N PRO A 7 -7.95 12.69 -54.26
CA PRO A 7 -8.40 11.51 -55.01
C PRO A 7 -8.90 10.33 -54.14
N ILE A 8 -8.41 10.24 -52.90
CA ILE A 8 -8.77 9.18 -51.94
C ILE A 8 -10.26 9.20 -51.57
N ASN A 9 -10.95 10.34 -51.69
CA ASN A 9 -12.37 10.48 -51.35
C ASN A 9 -13.31 9.67 -52.27
N GLN A 10 -12.81 9.13 -53.39
CA GLN A 10 -13.61 8.31 -54.30
C GLN A 10 -13.52 6.80 -54.02
N SER A 11 -12.68 6.37 -53.06
CA SER A 11 -12.54 4.96 -52.71
C SER A 11 -13.68 4.50 -51.79
N LYS A 12 -14.29 3.34 -52.06
CA LYS A 12 -15.36 2.73 -51.22
C LYS A 12 -14.82 1.98 -50.00
N ILE A 13 -13.58 2.25 -49.59
CA ILE A 13 -12.94 1.55 -48.48
C ILE A 13 -13.39 2.22 -47.18
N ASN A 14 -14.21 1.50 -46.41
CA ASN A 14 -14.56 1.89 -45.05
C ASN A 14 -13.62 1.18 -44.08
N LEU A 15 -12.76 1.94 -43.40
CA LEU A 15 -11.92 1.40 -42.35
C LEU A 15 -12.81 1.32 -41.10
N ASP A 16 -13.20 0.09 -40.69
CA ASP A 16 -13.90 -0.12 -39.42
C ASP A 16 -12.95 0.19 -38.26
N THR A 17 -12.84 1.48 -37.97
CA THR A 17 -11.90 2.10 -37.01
C THR A 17 -12.53 2.27 -35.64
N SER A 18 -13.81 1.95 -35.53
CA SER A 18 -14.66 2.16 -34.38
C SER A 18 -14.10 1.42 -33.14
N GLY A 19 -13.70 0.16 -33.30
CA GLY A 19 -13.12 -0.65 -32.21
C GLY A 19 -11.71 -0.21 -31.79
N VAL A 20 -10.92 0.36 -32.70
CA VAL A 20 -9.50 0.67 -32.43
C VAL A 20 -9.34 1.91 -31.55
N ALA A 21 -10.20 2.91 -31.70
CA ALA A 21 -10.04 4.20 -31.01
C ALA A 21 -10.37 4.17 -29.51
N GLY A 22 -11.37 3.37 -29.12
CA GLY A 22 -11.90 3.36 -27.76
C GLY A 22 -11.13 2.51 -26.77
N PHE A 23 -10.60 1.38 -27.23
CA PHE A 23 -10.06 0.32 -26.35
C PHE A 23 -8.54 0.22 -26.38
N PHE A 24 -7.90 0.63 -27.47
CA PHE A 24 -6.44 0.60 -27.54
C PHE A 24 -5.83 1.78 -26.76
N GLY A 25 -4.71 1.53 -26.09
CA GLY A 25 -3.94 2.59 -25.45
C GLY A 25 -4.50 3.11 -24.13
N GLY A 26 -5.58 2.51 -23.57
CA GLY A 26 -6.21 3.04 -22.36
C GLY A 26 -5.37 2.87 -21.09
N ASP A 27 -4.68 1.74 -20.94
CA ASP A 27 -3.77 1.51 -19.81
C ASP A 27 -2.53 2.42 -19.91
N GLU A 28 -1.99 2.60 -21.12
CA GLU A 28 -0.92 3.56 -21.38
C GLU A 28 -1.36 5.00 -21.15
N ALA A 29 -2.60 5.35 -21.48
CA ALA A 29 -3.16 6.67 -21.21
C ALA A 29 -3.30 6.91 -19.71
N ILE A 30 -3.80 5.95 -18.92
CA ILE A 30 -3.90 6.05 -17.46
C ILE A 30 -2.51 6.18 -16.83
N SER A 31 -1.58 5.32 -17.26
CA SER A 31 -0.19 5.39 -16.80
C SER A 31 0.44 6.74 -17.16
N ALA A 32 0.28 7.22 -18.41
CA ALA A 32 0.75 8.55 -18.80
C ALA A 32 0.07 9.67 -17.98
N MET A 33 -1.19 9.52 -17.59
CA MET A 33 -1.91 10.49 -16.75
C MET A 33 -1.38 10.54 -15.32
N ALA A 34 -0.85 9.44 -14.78
CA ALA A 34 -0.18 9.46 -13.46
C ALA A 34 1.00 10.45 -13.44
N THR A 35 1.72 10.57 -14.54
CA THR A 35 2.86 11.50 -14.67
C THR A 35 2.45 12.98 -14.60
N VAL A 36 1.17 13.28 -14.82
CA VAL A 36 0.64 14.66 -14.78
C VAL A 36 0.79 15.25 -13.38
N HIS A 37 0.68 14.43 -12.34
CA HIS A 37 0.85 14.86 -10.95
C HIS A 37 2.32 14.95 -10.52
N LEU A 38 3.21 14.21 -11.19
CA LEU A 38 4.62 14.17 -10.86
C LEU A 38 5.39 15.35 -11.45
N TYR A 39 4.95 15.89 -12.58
CA TYR A 39 5.64 16.96 -13.30
C TYR A 39 4.87 18.28 -13.33
N ARG A 40 5.52 19.35 -12.88
CA ARG A 40 4.95 20.69 -12.98
C ARG A 40 4.80 21.10 -14.45
N GLY A 41 3.59 21.53 -14.83
CA GLY A 41 3.27 22.03 -16.18
C GLY A 41 2.69 20.97 -17.13
N ARG A 42 2.82 19.67 -16.83
CA ARG A 42 2.31 18.59 -17.68
C ARG A 42 0.80 18.65 -17.90
N ARG A 43 0.05 19.25 -16.97
CA ARG A 43 -1.40 19.51 -17.09
C ARG A 43 -1.81 20.27 -18.36
N TRP A 44 -0.90 21.06 -18.95
CA TRP A 44 -1.13 21.83 -20.17
C TRP A 44 -0.72 21.11 -21.45
N LEU A 45 -0.14 19.92 -21.35
CA LEU A 45 0.43 19.22 -22.49
C LEU A 45 -0.48 18.09 -23.00
N GLY A 46 -1.74 18.06 -22.58
CA GLY A 46 -2.75 17.05 -22.94
C GLY A 46 -3.66 17.44 -24.12
N TRP A 47 -3.41 18.55 -24.82
CA TRP A 47 -4.27 19.05 -25.90
C TRP A 47 -4.05 18.30 -27.23
N TYR A 48 -4.29 17.01 -27.23
CA TYR A 48 -4.22 16.13 -28.41
C TYR A 48 -5.35 15.09 -28.37
N ASN A 49 -5.68 14.51 -29.52
CA ASN A 49 -6.70 13.48 -29.62
C ASN A 49 -6.14 12.15 -29.06
N SER A 50 -6.37 11.88 -27.77
CA SER A 50 -5.83 10.70 -27.08
C SER A 50 -6.70 9.45 -27.32
N PRO A 51 -6.10 8.28 -27.57
CA PRO A 51 -6.82 7.01 -27.56
C PRO A 51 -7.20 6.59 -26.13
N GLY A 52 -8.04 5.55 -26.01
CA GLY A 52 -8.33 4.91 -24.72
C GLY A 52 -9.27 5.69 -23.80
N SER A 53 -10.01 6.67 -24.34
CA SER A 53 -10.88 7.56 -23.57
C SER A 53 -11.96 6.84 -22.76
N TYR A 54 -12.43 5.67 -23.21
CA TYR A 54 -13.37 4.85 -22.44
C TYR A 54 -12.76 4.32 -21.13
N ILE A 55 -11.54 3.76 -21.19
CA ILE A 55 -10.87 3.18 -20.01
C ILE A 55 -10.53 4.30 -19.01
N VAL A 56 -10.05 5.45 -19.52
CA VAL A 56 -9.82 6.65 -18.71
C VAL A 56 -11.13 7.14 -18.07
N ALA A 57 -12.20 7.27 -18.86
CA ALA A 57 -13.51 7.67 -18.35
C ALA A 57 -14.00 6.72 -17.26
N LYS A 58 -13.87 5.41 -17.45
CA LYS A 58 -14.22 4.40 -16.45
C LYS A 58 -13.49 4.63 -15.14
N LYS A 59 -12.16 4.80 -15.17
CA LYS A 59 -11.37 5.06 -13.95
C LYS A 59 -11.76 6.38 -13.27
N PHE A 60 -12.04 7.43 -14.03
CA PHE A 60 -12.49 8.71 -13.46
C PHE A 60 -13.89 8.65 -12.88
N GLY A 61 -14.78 7.88 -13.50
CA GLY A 61 -16.10 7.63 -12.94
C GLY A 61 -15.98 6.88 -11.61
N GLN A 62 -15.13 5.85 -11.54
CA GLN A 62 -14.85 5.13 -10.29
C GLN A 62 -14.24 6.04 -9.19
N LEU A 63 -13.50 7.08 -9.57
CA LEU A 63 -13.02 8.09 -8.61
C LEU A 63 -14.13 9.05 -8.17
N ALA A 64 -15.14 9.27 -9.00
CA ALA A 64 -16.26 10.14 -8.70
C ALA A 64 -17.26 9.40 -7.79
N ASN A 65 -17.00 9.50 -6.48
CA ASN A 65 -17.74 8.92 -5.36
C ASN A 65 -19.25 9.29 -5.35
N SER A 66 -20.02 8.71 -6.27
CA SER A 66 -21.44 8.94 -6.44
C SER A 66 -22.12 7.70 -6.98
N ARG A 67 -23.36 7.47 -6.54
CA ARG A 67 -24.16 6.29 -6.94
C ARG A 67 -24.35 6.17 -8.45
N PHE A 68 -24.41 7.29 -9.17
CA PHE A 68 -24.52 7.27 -10.63
C PHE A 68 -23.31 6.58 -11.27
N TRP A 69 -22.10 6.95 -10.84
CA TRP A 69 -20.87 6.37 -11.35
C TRP A 69 -20.64 4.96 -10.83
N ASP A 70 -21.01 4.66 -9.59
CA ASP A 70 -20.95 3.29 -9.05
C ASP A 70 -21.83 2.33 -9.86
N GLY A 71 -22.99 2.79 -10.34
CA GLY A 71 -23.89 2.01 -11.19
C GLY A 71 -23.36 1.86 -12.63
N LEU A 72 -22.73 2.89 -13.19
CA LEU A 72 -22.20 2.87 -14.55
C LEU A 72 -20.88 2.09 -14.66
N PHE A 73 -20.01 2.23 -13.65
CA PHE A 73 -18.68 1.64 -13.60
C PHE A 73 -18.46 0.94 -12.25
N PRO A 74 -19.08 -0.23 -12.03
CA PRO A 74 -18.91 -0.96 -10.79
C PRO A 74 -17.43 -1.31 -10.54
N GLY A 75 -17.00 -1.21 -9.29
CA GLY A 75 -15.63 -1.52 -8.87
C GLY A 75 -15.33 -1.01 -7.46
N PRO A 76 -14.15 -1.35 -6.90
CA PRO A 76 -13.72 -0.79 -5.63
C PRO A 76 -13.44 0.72 -5.80
N ASN A 77 -13.91 1.51 -4.83
CA ASN A 77 -13.62 2.93 -4.74
C ASN A 77 -12.19 3.12 -4.23
N LEU A 78 -11.24 2.97 -5.16
CA LEU A 78 -9.82 3.21 -4.93
C LEU A 78 -9.58 4.71 -4.70
N THR A 79 -8.57 5.01 -3.89
CA THR A 79 -8.15 6.40 -3.72
C THR A 79 -7.53 6.95 -5.02
N PRO A 80 -7.58 8.27 -5.25
CA PRO A 80 -6.92 8.86 -6.42
C PRO A 80 -5.46 8.44 -6.58
N ALA A 81 -4.68 8.39 -5.49
CA ALA A 81 -3.28 7.98 -5.55
C ALA A 81 -3.11 6.52 -6.00
N GLU A 82 -3.96 5.60 -5.52
CA GLU A 82 -3.96 4.20 -5.94
C GLU A 82 -4.37 4.03 -7.41
N VAL A 83 -5.38 4.77 -7.89
CA VAL A 83 -5.82 4.70 -9.31
C VAL A 83 -4.71 5.12 -10.27
N PHE A 84 -3.90 6.10 -9.89
CA PHE A 84 -2.75 6.56 -10.68
C PHE A 84 -1.45 5.80 -10.35
N GLY A 85 -1.47 4.74 -9.55
CA GLY A 85 -0.27 3.97 -9.21
C GLY A 85 0.79 4.77 -8.45
N LEU A 86 0.39 5.86 -7.79
CA LEU A 86 1.23 6.63 -6.87
C LEU A 86 1.22 6.06 -5.44
N ASP A 87 0.29 5.15 -5.15
CA ASP A 87 0.19 4.45 -3.87
C ASP A 87 -0.38 3.04 -4.10
N GLY A 88 -0.46 2.23 -3.04
CA GLY A 88 -1.14 0.94 -3.05
C GLY A 88 -0.23 -0.28 -3.20
N LYS A 89 1.08 -0.10 -3.42
CA LYS A 89 2.03 -1.23 -3.32
C LYS A 89 2.33 -1.53 -1.85
N PRO A 90 2.24 -2.80 -1.40
CA PRO A 90 2.57 -3.16 -0.04
C PRO A 90 4.09 -3.00 0.21
N GLY A 91 4.44 -2.39 1.33
CA GLY A 91 5.80 -2.27 1.81
C GLY A 91 6.30 -3.53 2.55
N PRO A 92 7.60 -3.60 2.85
CA PRO A 92 8.16 -4.66 3.69
C PRO A 92 7.55 -4.63 5.11
N ARG A 93 7.69 -5.73 5.84
CA ARG A 93 7.32 -5.74 7.26
C ARG A 93 8.34 -4.92 8.05
N TYR A 94 7.85 -3.96 8.83
CA TYR A 94 8.66 -3.13 9.71
C TYR A 94 8.62 -3.66 11.13
N TRP A 95 9.79 -3.72 11.74
CA TRP A 95 9.94 -4.06 13.14
C TRP A 95 10.76 -2.97 13.87
N GLY A 96 10.07 -2.14 14.66
CA GLY A 96 10.67 -1.14 15.53
C GLY A 96 11.25 -1.81 16.76
N VAL A 97 12.56 -1.72 16.93
CA VAL A 97 13.32 -2.57 17.87
C VAL A 97 13.10 -2.13 19.31
N LEU A 98 13.09 -0.81 19.55
CA LEU A 98 12.82 -0.23 20.86
C LEU A 98 11.32 -0.23 21.21
N SER A 99 10.48 0.20 20.28
CA SER A 99 9.03 0.27 20.50
C SER A 99 8.35 -1.10 20.52
N GLY A 100 9.03 -2.16 20.06
CA GLY A 100 8.48 -3.49 19.82
C GLY A 100 7.38 -3.51 18.76
N THR A 101 7.28 -2.45 17.96
CA THR A 101 6.22 -2.29 16.95
C THR A 101 6.50 -3.25 15.80
N ASP A 102 5.56 -4.14 15.52
CA ASP A 102 5.62 -5.03 14.37
C ASP A 102 4.40 -4.78 13.48
N MET A 103 4.62 -4.28 12.26
CA MET A 103 3.54 -3.92 11.36
C MET A 103 3.90 -4.06 9.88
N PRO A 104 2.91 -4.35 9.01
CA PRO A 104 3.09 -4.12 7.58
C PRO A 104 3.20 -2.62 7.30
N THR A 105 3.97 -2.25 6.27
CA THR A 105 4.13 -0.86 5.86
C THR A 105 3.51 -0.60 4.48
N GLY A 106 3.36 0.69 4.15
CA GLY A 106 2.76 1.14 2.90
C GLY A 106 3.76 1.32 1.75
N HIS A 107 3.29 2.02 0.72
CA HIS A 107 4.03 2.24 -0.52
C HIS A 107 5.35 3.00 -0.33
N LEU A 108 5.43 3.92 0.64
CA LEU A 108 6.65 4.71 0.85
C LEU A 108 7.82 3.86 1.34
N ALA A 109 7.58 2.94 2.26
CA ALA A 109 8.59 1.95 2.67
C ALA A 109 8.98 1.03 1.51
N TYR A 110 8.04 0.70 0.61
CA TYR A 110 8.38 0.02 -0.64
C TYR A 110 9.36 0.85 -1.48
N LEU A 111 9.10 2.15 -1.68
CA LEU A 111 9.99 3.03 -2.44
C LEU A 111 11.38 3.16 -1.80
N VAL A 112 11.46 3.27 -0.47
CA VAL A 112 12.73 3.26 0.26
C VAL A 112 13.53 2.00 -0.03
N VAL A 113 12.90 0.82 0.04
CA VAL A 113 13.54 -0.45 -0.29
C VAL A 113 13.97 -0.52 -1.76
N GLN A 114 13.24 0.11 -2.68
CA GLN A 114 13.66 0.14 -4.07
C GLN A 114 14.89 1.03 -4.26
N LYS A 115 14.95 2.16 -3.54
CA LYS A 115 16.13 3.02 -3.52
C LYS A 115 17.37 2.30 -2.99
N THR A 116 17.25 1.46 -1.96
CA THR A 116 18.40 0.70 -1.42
C THR A 116 18.97 -0.33 -2.38
N LYS A 117 18.21 -0.76 -3.41
CA LYS A 117 18.73 -1.64 -4.47
C LYS A 117 19.61 -0.92 -5.47
N GLU A 118 19.42 0.38 -5.66
CA GLU A 118 20.26 1.21 -6.54
C GLU A 118 21.62 1.54 -5.90
N VAL A 119 21.72 1.44 -4.57
CA VAL A 119 22.95 1.71 -3.83
C VAL A 119 23.93 0.57 -4.00
N GLN A 120 25.16 0.92 -4.37
CA GLN A 120 26.29 0.01 -4.44
C GLN A 120 26.82 -0.30 -3.04
N GLU A 121 27.37 -1.49 -2.85
CA GLU A 121 27.96 -1.88 -1.57
C GLU A 121 29.23 -1.05 -1.31
N GLU A 122 29.27 -0.35 -0.18
CA GLU A 122 30.41 0.47 0.23
C GLU A 122 31.55 -0.40 0.73
N ALA A 123 31.20 -1.48 1.46
CA ALA A 123 32.16 -2.42 1.99
C ALA A 123 31.56 -3.82 2.10
N GLU A 124 32.43 -4.82 1.93
CA GLU A 124 32.13 -6.22 2.17
C GLU A 124 32.75 -6.63 3.51
N VAL A 125 31.92 -7.11 4.43
CA VAL A 125 32.37 -7.64 5.72
C VAL A 125 32.85 -9.08 5.53
N GLY A 126 34.04 -9.40 6.05
CA GLY A 126 34.64 -10.73 5.98
C GLY A 126 33.82 -11.82 6.69
N GLY A 127 34.28 -13.07 6.59
CA GLY A 127 33.67 -14.23 7.22
C GLY A 127 33.35 -15.37 6.26
N ARG A 128 32.62 -16.39 6.75
CA ARG A 128 32.26 -17.57 5.95
C ARG A 128 31.20 -17.22 4.90
N GLU A 129 31.51 -17.55 3.65
CA GLU A 129 30.62 -17.34 2.50
C GLU A 129 29.49 -18.37 2.48
N THR A 130 28.26 -17.88 2.57
CA THR A 130 27.05 -18.69 2.42
C THR A 130 26.22 -18.17 1.24
N ILE A 131 25.13 -17.47 1.52
CA ILE A 131 24.36 -16.73 0.52
C ILE A 131 24.73 -15.26 0.69
N PRO A 132 25.03 -14.50 -0.37
CA PRO A 132 25.29 -13.07 -0.25
C PRO A 132 24.05 -12.37 0.30
N LEU A 133 24.24 -11.63 1.38
CA LEU A 133 23.21 -10.88 2.09
C LEU A 133 23.66 -9.43 2.19
N THR A 134 22.71 -8.49 2.25
CA THR A 134 23.06 -7.08 2.41
C THR A 134 22.37 -6.47 3.64
N VAL A 135 23.06 -5.53 4.28
CA VAL A 135 22.47 -4.61 5.25
C VAL A 135 22.62 -3.20 4.73
N THR A 136 21.51 -2.50 4.59
CA THR A 136 21.51 -1.07 4.28
C THR A 136 21.11 -0.29 5.52
N ILE A 137 21.91 0.68 5.91
CA ILE A 137 21.60 1.63 6.98
C ILE A 137 21.01 2.88 6.32
N LEU A 138 19.80 3.22 6.70
CA LEU A 138 19.13 4.45 6.35
C LEU A 138 19.08 5.36 7.58
N ASP A 139 19.86 6.43 7.56
CA ASP A 139 19.84 7.43 8.62
C ASP A 139 18.90 8.57 8.24
N VAL A 140 17.75 8.64 8.90
CA VAL A 140 16.75 9.68 8.70
C VAL A 140 17.07 10.80 9.68
N GLY A 141 17.59 11.91 9.16
CA GLY A 141 17.90 13.11 9.96
C GLY A 141 16.65 13.75 10.57
N ASP A 142 16.81 14.94 11.16
CA ASP A 142 15.68 15.73 11.65
C ASP A 142 14.88 16.29 10.46
N VAL A 143 13.92 15.49 9.97
CA VAL A 143 13.15 15.81 8.78
C VAL A 143 11.97 16.66 9.20
N MET A 144 12.10 17.96 8.99
CA MET A 144 10.92 18.79 8.83
C MET A 144 10.31 18.42 7.49
N LEU A 145 9.26 17.60 7.50
CA LEU A 145 8.41 17.31 6.34
C LEU A 145 7.78 18.62 5.85
N ASN A 146 8.59 19.40 5.12
CA ASN A 146 8.15 20.57 4.43
C ASN A 146 7.15 20.06 3.40
N HIS A 147 5.96 20.65 3.40
CA HIS A 147 4.94 20.30 2.43
C HIS A 147 5.59 20.49 1.06
N SER A 148 5.71 19.37 0.33
CA SER A 148 6.51 19.26 -0.88
C SER A 148 5.87 20.09 -1.99
N ASP A 149 6.04 21.41 -1.95
CA ASP A 149 5.59 22.35 -2.98
C ASP A 149 6.43 22.25 -4.27
N GLN A 150 7.39 21.35 -4.33
CA GLN A 150 8.36 21.28 -5.41
C GLN A 150 8.33 19.92 -6.13
N ALA A 151 7.19 19.58 -6.72
CA ALA A 151 7.16 18.62 -7.82
C ALA A 151 8.21 19.03 -8.87
N PRO A 152 9.02 18.09 -9.39
CA PRO A 152 10.06 18.41 -10.36
C PRO A 152 9.47 19.08 -11.61
N VAL A 153 10.20 20.05 -12.15
CA VAL A 153 9.85 20.65 -13.44
C VAL A 153 10.21 19.66 -14.53
N MET A 154 9.28 19.41 -15.45
CA MET A 154 9.52 18.54 -16.59
C MET A 154 10.67 19.08 -17.44
N SER A 155 11.61 18.22 -17.83
CA SER A 155 12.67 18.61 -18.77
C SER A 155 12.05 19.15 -20.06
N THR A 156 12.66 20.21 -20.61
CA THR A 156 12.22 20.88 -21.85
C THR A 156 12.11 19.89 -23.01
N HIS A 157 12.98 18.89 -23.08
CA HIS A 157 12.92 17.85 -24.11
C HIS A 157 11.62 17.05 -24.07
N HIS A 158 11.14 16.66 -22.89
CA HIS A 158 9.89 15.91 -22.78
C HIS A 158 8.67 16.80 -23.06
N ALA A 159 8.75 18.09 -22.73
CA ALA A 159 7.73 19.07 -23.11
C ALA A 159 7.67 19.28 -24.63
N LEU A 160 8.82 19.34 -25.30
CA LEU A 160 8.91 19.42 -26.77
C LEU A 160 8.34 18.17 -27.45
N LEU A 161 8.55 16.98 -26.88
CA LEU A 161 7.95 15.75 -27.41
C LEU A 161 6.41 15.79 -27.36
N ALA A 162 5.82 16.49 -26.40
CA ALA A 162 4.37 16.69 -26.34
C ALA A 162 3.84 17.55 -27.51
N ALA A 163 4.68 18.39 -28.10
CA ALA A 163 4.28 19.21 -29.25
C ALA A 163 3.96 18.36 -30.48
N ILE A 164 4.55 17.16 -30.61
CA ILE A 164 4.32 16.25 -31.75
C ILE A 164 2.84 15.81 -31.83
N PRO A 165 2.25 15.13 -30.83
CA PRO A 165 0.85 14.72 -30.93
C PRO A 165 -0.13 15.89 -30.97
N ILE A 166 0.19 17.03 -30.34
CA ILE A 166 -0.61 18.26 -30.41
C ILE A 166 -0.62 18.78 -31.85
N ALA A 167 0.55 18.98 -32.45
CA ALA A 167 0.67 19.45 -33.83
C ALA A 167 0.02 18.47 -34.82
N THR A 168 0.26 17.17 -34.68
CA THR A 168 -0.39 16.15 -35.52
C THR A 168 -1.91 16.23 -35.42
N SER A 169 -2.47 16.35 -34.21
CA SER A 169 -3.92 16.47 -34.03
C SER A 169 -4.48 17.74 -34.68
N LEU A 170 -3.81 18.89 -34.50
CA LEU A 170 -4.24 20.16 -35.09
C LEU A 170 -4.11 20.20 -36.61
N VAL A 171 -3.03 19.63 -37.16
CA VAL A 171 -2.82 19.49 -38.61
C VAL A 171 -3.87 18.56 -39.20
N SER A 172 -4.14 17.41 -38.57
CA SER A 172 -5.23 16.51 -39.00
C SER A 172 -6.59 17.22 -38.99
N CYS A 173 -6.90 18.01 -37.96
CA CYS A 173 -8.08 18.87 -37.95
C CYS A 173 -8.12 19.82 -39.17
N ALA A 174 -7.05 20.61 -39.37
CA ALA A 174 -7.00 21.60 -40.44
C ALA A 174 -7.13 20.95 -41.83
N LEU A 175 -6.50 19.79 -42.04
CA LEU A 175 -6.59 19.03 -43.29
C LEU A 175 -8.00 18.48 -43.53
N CYS A 176 -8.68 17.94 -42.51
CA CYS A 176 -10.07 17.50 -42.63
C CYS A 176 -11.01 18.67 -42.98
N ALA A 177 -10.83 19.83 -42.35
CA ALA A 177 -11.62 21.03 -42.67
C ALA A 177 -11.35 21.50 -44.11
N ALA A 178 -10.09 21.52 -44.55
CA ALA A 178 -9.71 21.90 -45.90
C ALA A 178 -10.22 20.92 -46.97
N SER A 179 -10.34 19.64 -46.65
CA SER A 179 -10.94 18.62 -47.54
C SER A 179 -12.47 18.60 -47.50
N GLY A 180 -13.11 19.45 -46.70
CA GLY A 180 -14.56 19.50 -46.53
C GLY A 180 -15.16 18.41 -45.63
N ASP A 181 -14.32 17.63 -44.93
CA ASP A 181 -14.77 16.63 -43.95
C ASP A 181 -14.93 17.27 -42.56
N TRP A 182 -16.00 18.04 -42.42
CA TRP A 182 -16.33 18.74 -41.18
C TRP A 182 -16.64 17.79 -40.01
N LEU A 183 -17.11 16.57 -40.31
CA LEU A 183 -17.43 15.57 -39.28
C LEU A 183 -16.16 15.03 -38.62
N ALA A 184 -15.18 14.59 -39.43
CA ALA A 184 -13.88 14.17 -38.90
C ALA A 184 -13.16 15.31 -38.17
N PHE A 185 -13.20 16.53 -38.73
CA PHE A 185 -12.67 17.72 -38.07
C PHE A 185 -13.28 17.93 -36.68
N ALA A 186 -14.61 17.93 -36.57
CA ALA A 186 -15.30 18.15 -35.30
C ALA A 186 -14.98 17.06 -34.26
N LEU A 187 -14.89 15.80 -34.68
CA LEU A 187 -14.61 14.67 -33.79
C LEU A 187 -13.16 14.61 -33.30
N ILE A 188 -12.18 14.96 -34.16
CA ILE A 188 -10.77 15.11 -33.74
C ILE A 188 -10.66 16.29 -32.77
N LEU A 189 -11.26 17.43 -33.10
CA LEU A 189 -11.24 18.62 -32.25
C LEU A 189 -11.91 18.36 -30.90
N LEU A 190 -13.04 17.65 -30.88
CA LEU A 190 -13.69 17.20 -29.65
C LEU A 190 -12.75 16.33 -28.81
N GLY A 191 -12.03 15.40 -29.41
CA GLY A 191 -11.01 14.60 -28.73
C GLY A 191 -9.90 15.44 -28.10
N VAL A 192 -9.36 16.40 -28.85
CA VAL A 192 -8.33 17.36 -28.39
C VAL A 192 -8.83 18.15 -27.17
N ILE A 193 -10.05 18.69 -27.23
CA ILE A 193 -10.63 19.50 -26.17
C ILE A 193 -10.95 18.64 -24.94
N SER A 194 -11.61 17.49 -25.12
CA SER A 194 -12.01 16.60 -24.02
C SER A 194 -10.80 16.07 -23.24
N ASN A 195 -9.76 15.63 -23.95
CA ASN A 195 -8.52 15.18 -23.32
C ASN A 195 -7.77 16.34 -22.65
N GLY A 196 -7.67 17.48 -23.31
CA GLY A 196 -7.02 18.68 -22.76
C GLY A 196 -7.67 19.15 -21.46
N ILE A 197 -9.01 19.24 -21.43
CA ILE A 197 -9.77 19.61 -20.23
C ILE A 197 -9.56 18.56 -19.12
N SER A 198 -9.61 17.28 -19.46
CA SER A 198 -9.42 16.20 -18.49
C SER A 198 -8.02 16.23 -17.89
N CYS A 199 -6.97 16.32 -18.70
CA CYS A 199 -5.59 16.49 -18.24
C CYS A 199 -5.40 17.74 -17.37
N PHE A 200 -6.08 18.84 -17.70
CA PHE A 200 -6.04 20.06 -16.92
C PHE A 200 -6.70 19.89 -15.54
N VAL A 201 -7.89 19.29 -15.48
CA VAL A 201 -8.64 19.07 -14.23
C VAL A 201 -7.90 18.12 -13.31
N ILE A 202 -7.44 16.98 -13.83
CA ILE A 202 -6.66 15.99 -13.07
C ILE A 202 -5.33 16.61 -12.65
N GLY A 203 -4.61 17.22 -13.59
CA GLY A 203 -3.30 17.83 -13.31
C GLY A 203 -3.35 19.07 -12.43
N SER A 204 -4.54 19.48 -11.98
CA SER A 204 -4.71 20.48 -10.94
C SER A 204 -4.71 19.90 -9.53
N ALA A 205 -4.63 18.57 -9.38
CA ALA A 205 -4.46 17.93 -8.07
C ALA A 205 -3.06 18.19 -7.51
N GLN A 206 -3.00 18.38 -6.20
CA GLN A 206 -1.74 18.51 -5.48
C GLN A 206 -1.36 17.16 -4.88
N LEU A 207 -0.13 16.74 -5.11
CA LEU A 207 0.45 15.58 -4.43
C LEU A 207 0.83 16.00 -3.02
N GLU A 208 0.13 15.45 -2.03
CA GLU A 208 0.39 15.67 -0.61
C GLU A 208 0.98 14.40 0.00
N PHE A 209 1.88 14.61 0.95
CA PHE A 209 2.42 13.55 1.78
C PHE A 209 1.60 13.46 3.06
N LEU A 210 0.81 12.40 3.21
CA LEU A 210 0.05 12.18 4.43
C LEU A 210 0.90 11.35 5.40
N SER A 211 1.35 11.99 6.47
CA SER A 211 1.98 11.33 7.62
C SER A 211 1.08 11.43 8.85
N VAL A 212 1.31 10.55 9.82
CA VAL A 212 0.75 10.69 11.17
C VAL A 212 1.49 11.85 11.83
N LYS A 213 0.81 12.98 11.99
CA LYS A 213 1.42 14.29 12.26
C LYS A 213 1.96 14.45 13.68
N ASP A 214 1.41 13.70 14.64
CA ASP A 214 1.74 13.84 16.05
C ASP A 214 2.29 12.52 16.59
N SER A 215 3.61 12.49 16.83
CA SER A 215 4.21 11.44 17.65
C SER A 215 3.95 11.76 19.11
N SER A 216 3.54 10.77 19.89
CA SER A 216 3.30 10.99 21.32
C SER A 216 4.58 11.46 22.02
N PRO A 217 4.52 12.48 22.89
CA PRO A 217 5.69 12.94 23.63
C PRO A 217 6.28 11.81 24.48
N GLY A 218 7.61 11.69 24.49
CA GLY A 218 8.33 10.66 25.25
C GLY A 218 8.45 9.29 24.59
N MET A 219 8.01 9.14 23.33
CA MET A 219 8.23 7.89 22.59
C MET A 219 9.73 7.66 22.30
N PRO A 220 10.22 6.42 22.42
CA PRO A 220 11.60 6.10 22.08
C PRO A 220 11.87 6.33 20.58
N PRO A 221 13.14 6.45 20.17
CA PRO A 221 13.51 6.47 18.76
C PRO A 221 12.84 5.33 17.99
N ALA A 222 12.42 5.59 16.76
CA ALA A 222 11.79 4.59 15.90
C ALA A 222 12.86 3.85 15.09
N ASP A 223 13.95 3.49 15.75
CA ASP A 223 14.97 2.66 15.14
C ASP A 223 14.38 1.26 14.91
N GLY A 224 14.47 0.79 13.67
CA GLY A 224 13.78 -0.40 13.26
C GLY A 224 14.33 -1.01 11.98
N ILE A 225 13.69 -2.11 11.58
CA ILE A 225 14.19 -2.98 10.52
C ILE A 225 13.08 -3.28 9.55
N PHE A 226 13.33 -3.04 8.26
CA PHE A 226 12.58 -3.65 7.17
C PHE A 226 13.18 -5.01 6.85
N LEU A 227 12.40 -6.05 7.13
CA LEU A 227 12.81 -7.44 6.91
C LEU A 227 12.40 -7.87 5.51
N MET A 228 13.39 -8.13 4.65
CA MET A 228 13.20 -8.80 3.35
C MET A 228 13.85 -10.19 3.39
N ARG A 229 13.79 -10.94 2.28
CA ARG A 229 14.33 -12.31 2.25
C ARG A 229 15.85 -12.36 2.38
N ASN A 230 16.55 -11.51 1.61
CA ASN A 230 18.01 -11.50 1.53
C ASN A 230 18.61 -10.13 1.91
N ASP A 231 17.78 -9.09 1.95
CA ASP A 231 18.21 -7.74 2.27
C ASP A 231 17.55 -7.28 3.57
N VAL A 232 18.28 -6.48 4.31
CA VAL A 232 17.81 -5.91 5.57
C VAL A 232 18.08 -4.42 5.51
N VAL A 233 17.03 -3.61 5.65
CA VAL A 233 17.16 -2.15 5.69
C VAL A 233 16.89 -1.71 7.12
N ILE A 234 17.91 -1.17 7.78
CA ILE A 234 17.83 -0.61 9.12
C ILE A 234 17.50 0.86 8.95
N VAL A 235 16.41 1.31 9.53
CA VAL A 235 16.02 2.72 9.53
C VAL A 235 16.31 3.28 10.92
N ARG A 236 17.12 4.34 10.99
CA ARG A 236 17.43 5.07 12.22
C ARG A 236 16.82 6.45 12.16
N GLY A 237 16.32 6.94 13.29
CA GLY A 237 15.74 8.27 13.40
C GLY A 237 14.68 8.39 14.49
N ALA A 238 14.30 9.63 14.80
CA ALA A 238 13.22 9.85 15.76
C ALA A 238 11.88 9.35 15.19
N GLU A 239 10.93 9.02 16.07
CA GLU A 239 9.64 8.47 15.64
C GLU A 239 8.90 9.38 14.65
N LYS A 240 9.01 10.70 14.83
CA LYS A 240 8.42 11.70 13.93
C LYS A 240 8.95 11.62 12.49
N ASP A 241 10.20 11.18 12.30
CA ASP A 241 10.90 11.15 11.01
C ASP A 241 10.72 9.79 10.31
N VAL A 242 10.64 8.70 11.09
CA VAL A 242 10.43 7.33 10.56
C VAL A 242 8.95 7.01 10.30
N ASN A 243 8.02 7.58 11.08
CA ASN A 243 6.58 7.42 10.84
C ASN A 243 6.13 7.80 9.42
N PRO A 244 6.62 8.89 8.82
CA PRO A 244 6.47 9.21 7.41
C PRO A 244 6.74 8.02 6.47
N ILE A 245 7.87 7.33 6.65
CA ILE A 245 8.27 6.23 5.78
C ILE A 245 7.41 4.99 6.03
N THR A 246 7.16 4.68 7.31
CA THR A 246 6.55 3.41 7.71
C THR A 246 5.02 3.42 7.65
N LYS A 247 4.39 4.54 8.00
CA LYS A 247 2.94 4.72 8.11
C LYS A 247 2.39 5.74 7.10
N GLY A 248 3.24 6.54 6.48
CA GLY A 248 2.79 7.56 5.54
C GLY A 248 2.30 6.97 4.23
N LYS A 249 1.66 7.84 3.44
CA LYS A 249 1.18 7.52 2.10
C LYS A 249 1.15 8.75 1.21
N PHE A 250 1.23 8.51 -0.09
CA PHE A 250 0.93 9.54 -1.07
C PHE A 250 -0.58 9.76 -1.15
N ALA A 251 -0.99 11.02 -1.17
CA ALA A 251 -2.37 11.40 -1.42
C ALA A 251 -2.42 12.45 -2.52
N LEU A 252 -3.44 12.35 -3.37
CA LEU A 252 -3.72 13.39 -4.33
C LEU A 252 -4.92 14.19 -3.84
N ARG A 253 -4.66 15.43 -3.44
CA ARG A 253 -5.71 16.37 -3.07
C ARG A 253 -6.25 17.04 -4.33
N MET A 254 -7.43 16.60 -4.72
CA MET A 254 -8.15 17.16 -5.87
C MET A 254 -9.01 18.35 -5.42
N ASN A 255 -9.08 19.40 -6.24
CA ASN A 255 -9.96 20.54 -6.00
C ASN A 255 -11.44 20.14 -6.20
N GLY A 256 -12.25 20.26 -5.14
CA GLY A 256 -13.70 20.00 -5.21
C GLY A 256 -14.29 19.06 -4.15
N GLY A 257 -13.55 18.72 -3.09
CA GLY A 257 -14.06 17.92 -1.98
C GLY A 257 -14.25 16.42 -2.31
N PRO A 258 -14.70 15.61 -1.34
CA PRO A 258 -14.68 14.14 -1.42
C PRO A 258 -15.60 13.54 -2.49
N GLU A 259 -16.47 14.34 -3.11
CA GLU A 259 -17.39 13.90 -4.16
C GLU A 259 -16.77 13.97 -5.57
N TYR A 260 -15.64 14.64 -5.73
CA TYR A 260 -14.87 14.72 -6.99
C TYR A 260 -15.73 15.03 -8.25
N ARG A 261 -16.77 15.86 -8.12
CA ARG A 261 -17.75 16.12 -9.20
C ARG A 261 -17.13 16.56 -10.53
N ARG A 262 -16.04 17.34 -10.48
CA ARG A 262 -15.30 17.78 -11.67
C ARG A 262 -14.66 16.61 -12.43
N ILE A 263 -14.16 15.61 -11.72
CA ILE A 263 -13.61 14.38 -12.29
C ILE A 263 -14.74 13.56 -12.93
N GLY A 264 -15.90 13.49 -12.27
CA GLY A 264 -17.11 12.91 -12.87
C GLY A 264 -17.52 13.59 -14.18
N LEU A 265 -17.53 14.93 -14.24
CA LEU A 265 -17.82 15.64 -15.49
C LEU A 265 -16.78 15.35 -16.58
N CYS A 266 -15.50 15.20 -16.22
CA CYS A 266 -14.46 14.79 -17.17
C CYS A 266 -14.69 13.35 -17.67
N SER A 267 -15.08 12.43 -16.78
CA SER A 267 -15.49 11.07 -17.14
C SER A 267 -16.64 11.08 -18.13
N LEU A 268 -17.69 11.87 -17.86
CA LEU A 268 -18.84 12.01 -18.77
C LEU A 268 -18.41 12.56 -20.12
N LEU A 269 -17.59 13.62 -20.14
CA LEU A 269 -17.10 14.24 -21.36
C LEU A 269 -16.28 13.26 -22.22
N LEU A 270 -15.37 12.50 -21.60
CA LEU A 270 -14.58 11.46 -22.28
C LEU A 270 -15.45 10.31 -22.78
N LEU A 271 -16.44 9.87 -22.00
CA LEU A 271 -17.39 8.84 -22.40
C LEU A 271 -18.25 9.29 -23.57
N THR A 272 -18.78 10.52 -23.53
CA THR A 272 -19.54 11.11 -24.64
C THR A 272 -18.66 11.26 -25.88
N GLN A 273 -17.43 11.75 -25.73
CA GLN A 273 -16.47 11.83 -26.85
C GLN A 273 -16.20 10.45 -27.45
N PHE A 274 -15.97 9.42 -26.64
CA PHE A 274 -15.80 8.05 -27.10
C PHE A 274 -17.01 7.55 -27.90
N LEU A 275 -18.23 7.68 -27.36
CA LEU A 275 -19.45 7.21 -28.02
C LEU A 275 -19.71 7.94 -29.34
N LEU A 276 -19.49 9.26 -29.38
CA LEU A 276 -19.64 10.05 -30.60
C LEU A 276 -18.61 9.62 -31.65
N GLN A 277 -17.35 9.43 -31.27
CA GLN A 277 -16.33 8.95 -32.21
C GLN A 277 -16.63 7.54 -32.71
N LEU A 278 -17.11 6.64 -31.85
CA LEU A 278 -17.50 5.28 -32.22
C LEU A 278 -18.63 5.28 -33.28
N LEU A 279 -19.62 6.15 -33.11
CA LEU A 279 -20.81 6.20 -33.98
C LEU A 279 -20.58 6.97 -35.28
N PHE A 280 -19.80 8.06 -35.24
CA PHE A 280 -19.72 9.02 -36.34
C PHE A 280 -18.43 8.95 -37.17
N ILE A 281 -17.31 8.42 -36.64
CA ILE A 281 -16.08 8.25 -37.46
C ILE A 281 -16.28 7.30 -38.64
N PRO A 282 -17.00 6.16 -38.51
CA PRO A 282 -17.27 5.29 -39.66
C PRO A 282 -18.09 5.97 -40.77
N GLN A 283 -18.75 7.09 -40.47
CA GLN A 283 -19.52 7.89 -41.43
C GLN A 283 -18.69 9.02 -42.07
N ALA A 284 -17.49 9.29 -41.56
CA ALA A 284 -16.57 10.26 -42.15
C ALA A 284 -15.98 9.73 -43.47
N THR A 285 -15.38 10.63 -44.26
CA THR A 285 -14.69 10.23 -45.49
C THR A 285 -13.49 9.35 -45.16
N THR A 286 -13.06 8.49 -46.09
CA THR A 286 -11.86 7.65 -45.91
C THR A 286 -10.63 8.50 -45.55
N PHE A 287 -10.51 9.70 -46.14
CA PHE A 287 -9.46 10.64 -45.78
C PHE A 287 -9.56 11.10 -44.32
N GLY A 288 -10.76 11.51 -43.87
CA GLY A 288 -11.02 11.89 -42.49
C GLY A 288 -10.75 10.76 -41.48
N GLN A 289 -11.14 9.52 -41.82
CA GLN A 289 -10.82 8.33 -41.03
C GLN A 289 -9.30 8.12 -40.89
N ILE A 290 -8.54 8.23 -41.99
CA ILE A 290 -7.08 8.09 -41.95
C ILE A 290 -6.43 9.19 -41.09
N MET A 291 -6.88 10.44 -41.22
CA MET A 291 -6.40 11.56 -40.40
C MET A 291 -6.72 11.32 -38.91
N PHE A 292 -7.92 10.82 -38.60
CA PHE A 292 -8.31 10.47 -37.25
C PHE A 292 -7.41 9.38 -36.66
N ILE A 293 -7.21 8.25 -37.36
CA ILE A 293 -6.30 7.16 -36.92
C ILE A 293 -4.88 7.68 -36.72
N SER A 294 -4.38 8.50 -37.65
CA SER A 294 -3.02 9.05 -37.58
C SER A 294 -2.82 9.90 -36.33
N SER A 295 -3.82 10.74 -35.99
CA SER A 295 -3.80 11.53 -34.75
C SER A 295 -3.80 10.67 -33.49
N LEU A 296 -4.57 9.56 -33.48
CA LEU A 296 -4.59 8.62 -32.36
C LEU A 296 -3.28 7.85 -32.25
N ALA A 297 -2.70 7.40 -33.37
CA ALA A 297 -1.45 6.66 -33.38
C ALA A 297 -0.28 7.49 -32.84
N ALA A 298 -0.19 8.78 -33.23
CA ALA A 298 0.80 9.70 -32.69
C ALA A 298 0.62 9.92 -31.18
N SER A 299 -0.63 10.10 -30.74
CA SER A 299 -0.97 10.28 -29.32
C SER A 299 -0.72 9.01 -28.49
N TRP A 300 -1.02 7.84 -29.04
CA TRP A 300 -0.70 6.54 -28.45
C TRP A 300 0.80 6.39 -28.25
N ALA A 301 1.61 6.60 -29.30
CA ALA A 301 3.06 6.48 -29.22
C ALA A 301 3.65 7.41 -28.14
N TYR A 302 3.10 8.62 -28.01
CA TYR A 302 3.49 9.55 -26.95
C TYR A 302 3.05 9.08 -25.55
N ASN A 303 1.81 8.60 -25.39
CA ASN A 303 1.35 8.03 -24.11
C ASN A 303 2.17 6.79 -23.72
N SER A 304 2.52 5.91 -24.67
CA SER A 304 3.40 4.76 -24.43
C SER A 304 4.79 5.20 -24.01
N PHE A 305 5.34 6.25 -24.63
CA PHE A 305 6.61 6.86 -24.19
C PHE A 305 6.51 7.38 -22.75
N LEU A 306 5.44 8.10 -22.40
CA LEU A 306 5.26 8.59 -21.03
C LEU A 306 5.02 7.46 -20.02
N SER A 307 4.27 6.44 -20.40
CA SER A 307 4.04 5.23 -19.59
C SER A 307 5.35 4.48 -19.34
N SER A 308 6.30 4.55 -20.28
CA SER A 308 7.64 3.95 -20.12
C SER A 308 8.56 4.73 -19.19
N LEU A 309 8.22 5.98 -18.83
CA LEU A 309 8.99 6.71 -17.84
C LEU A 309 8.88 5.99 -16.50
N GLU A 310 10.02 5.81 -15.82
CA GLU A 310 10.09 5.15 -14.53
C GLU A 310 9.41 6.01 -13.46
N GLN A 311 8.08 5.91 -13.36
CA GLN A 311 7.27 6.62 -12.37
C GLN A 311 7.76 6.36 -10.96
N GLU A 312 8.14 5.11 -10.69
CA GLU A 312 8.69 4.66 -9.41
C GLU A 312 9.95 5.44 -9.05
N LYS A 313 10.86 5.66 -10.01
CA LYS A 313 12.09 6.44 -9.79
C LYS A 313 11.78 7.90 -9.46
N ILE A 314 10.82 8.50 -10.17
CA ILE A 314 10.40 9.89 -9.90
C ILE A 314 9.75 9.99 -8.51
N GLN A 315 8.93 9.01 -8.13
CA GLN A 315 8.33 8.96 -6.80
C GLN A 315 9.39 8.77 -5.71
N ILE A 316 10.41 7.95 -5.95
CA ILE A 316 11.58 7.80 -5.08
C ILE A 316 12.29 9.14 -4.92
N ASP A 317 12.56 9.86 -6.01
CA ASP A 317 13.26 11.14 -5.96
C ASP A 317 12.45 12.21 -5.20
N ILE A 318 11.13 12.24 -5.38
CA ILE A 318 10.22 13.12 -4.61
C ILE A 318 10.26 12.76 -3.13
N LEU A 319 10.17 11.47 -2.80
CA LEU A 319 10.26 10.99 -1.41
C LEU A 319 11.61 11.34 -0.80
N TRP A 320 12.71 11.11 -1.51
CA TRP A 320 14.07 11.36 -1.03
C TRP A 320 14.30 12.84 -0.74
N LYS A 321 13.79 13.70 -1.63
CA LYS A 321 13.82 15.16 -1.43
C LYS A 321 12.94 15.59 -0.26
N ALA A 322 11.78 14.97 -0.08
CA ALA A 322 10.89 15.26 1.06
C ALA A 322 11.50 14.84 2.41
N LEU A 323 12.38 13.84 2.40
CA LEU A 323 13.15 13.36 3.55
C LEU A 323 14.50 14.09 3.74
N ASP A 324 14.73 15.19 3.01
CA ASP A 324 15.99 15.96 3.04
C ASP A 324 17.24 15.13 2.72
N HIS A 325 17.16 14.26 1.71
CA HIS A 325 18.27 13.44 1.21
C HIS A 325 18.96 12.61 2.33
N PRO A 326 18.23 11.67 2.96
CA PRO A 326 18.79 10.89 4.05
C PRO A 326 19.99 10.05 3.60
N GLN A 327 20.88 9.74 4.53
CA GLN A 327 22.11 9.00 4.23
C GLN A 327 21.82 7.51 4.09
N LEU A 328 22.38 6.89 3.04
CA LEU A 328 22.30 5.46 2.79
C LEU A 328 23.71 4.89 2.73
N SER A 329 23.97 3.91 3.59
CA SER A 329 25.21 3.12 3.57
C SER A 329 24.86 1.65 3.45
N LYS A 330 25.50 0.94 2.52
CA LYS A 330 25.17 -0.46 2.22
C LYS A 330 26.39 -1.36 2.40
N PHE A 331 26.20 -2.45 3.13
CA PHE A 331 27.24 -3.39 3.51
C PHE A 331 26.89 -4.79 3.01
N GLY A 332 27.84 -5.43 2.32
CA GLY A 332 27.77 -6.83 1.92
C GLY A 332 28.18 -7.74 3.07
N LEU A 333 27.39 -8.77 3.35
CA LEU A 333 27.59 -9.71 4.45
C LEU A 333 27.49 -11.15 3.94
N LYS A 334 28.41 -11.99 4.41
CA LYS A 334 28.62 -13.35 3.90
C LYS A 334 27.70 -14.40 4.52
N SER A 335 27.14 -14.12 5.70
CA SER A 335 26.26 -15.06 6.41
C SER A 335 25.10 -14.37 7.12
N ARG A 336 24.02 -15.13 7.36
CA ARG A 336 22.84 -14.61 8.09
C ARG A 336 23.14 -14.34 9.56
N ALA A 337 24.10 -15.07 10.13
CA ALA A 337 24.62 -14.81 11.48
C ALA A 337 25.35 -13.47 11.51
N ALA A 338 26.23 -13.22 10.53
CA ALA A 338 26.88 -11.93 10.34
C ALA A 338 25.85 -10.79 10.16
N GLN A 339 24.84 -10.99 9.29
CA GLN A 339 23.77 -10.01 9.08
C GLN A 339 23.01 -9.66 10.37
N ALA A 340 22.68 -10.66 11.19
CA ALA A 340 22.00 -10.46 12.46
C ALA A 340 22.86 -9.70 13.47
N VAL A 341 24.15 -10.05 13.59
CA VAL A 341 25.11 -9.40 14.50
C VAL A 341 25.36 -7.96 14.06
N PHE A 342 25.59 -7.73 12.77
CA PHE A 342 25.81 -6.40 12.21
C PHE A 342 24.60 -5.49 12.46
N ALA A 343 23.39 -6.01 12.22
CA ALA A 343 22.17 -5.25 12.49
C ALA A 343 22.02 -4.92 13.98
N CYS A 344 22.33 -5.85 14.88
CA CYS A 344 22.34 -5.58 16.32
C CYS A 344 23.33 -4.48 16.69
N LEU A 345 24.55 -4.50 16.14
CA LEU A 345 25.58 -3.49 16.42
C LEU A 345 25.19 -2.10 15.92
N VAL A 346 24.61 -2.01 14.72
CA VAL A 346 24.13 -0.74 14.15
C VAL A 346 23.02 -0.13 15.02
N LEU A 347 22.08 -0.97 15.49
CA LEU A 347 20.98 -0.54 16.35
C LEU A 347 21.49 -0.15 17.74
N ASP A 348 22.41 -0.92 18.31
CA ASP A 348 23.00 -0.66 19.64
C ASP A 348 23.75 0.68 19.68
N ASN A 349 24.55 0.98 18.64
CA ASN A 349 25.30 2.24 18.58
C ASN A 349 24.46 3.47 18.21
N GLY A 350 23.32 3.29 17.54
CA GLY A 350 22.40 4.40 17.25
C GLY A 350 21.67 4.89 18.50
N ILE A 351 21.47 3.99 19.47
CA ILE A 351 20.87 4.31 20.75
C ILE A 351 21.93 5.01 21.59
N GLN A 352 21.77 6.33 21.83
CA GLN A 352 22.52 6.99 22.89
C GLN A 352 22.29 6.16 24.18
N ARG A 353 23.36 5.52 24.67
CA ARG A 353 23.38 4.44 25.70
C ARG A 353 22.66 4.73 27.02
N GLN A 354 22.03 5.89 27.15
CA GLN A 354 21.32 6.31 28.36
C GLN A 354 19.86 5.82 28.42
N SER A 355 19.20 5.41 27.31
CA SER A 355 17.81 4.90 27.40
C SER A 355 17.75 3.36 27.42
N VAL A 356 17.46 2.82 28.60
CA VAL A 356 17.51 1.41 29.01
C VAL A 356 16.33 0.60 28.45
N ASP A 357 16.54 -0.25 27.43
CA ASP A 357 15.79 -1.52 27.22
C ASP A 357 16.17 -2.31 25.94
N PHE A 358 17.26 -1.96 25.24
CA PHE A 358 17.70 -2.74 24.06
C PHE A 358 18.07 -4.17 24.48
N LYS A 359 17.45 -5.16 23.83
CA LYS A 359 17.63 -6.59 24.14
C LYS A 359 18.20 -7.29 22.90
N PRO A 360 19.54 -7.35 22.72
CA PRO A 360 20.18 -7.93 21.53
C PRO A 360 19.67 -9.34 21.22
N LYS A 361 19.45 -10.16 22.27
CA LYS A 361 18.91 -11.52 22.14
C LYS A 361 17.60 -11.58 21.34
N LYS A 362 16.69 -10.62 21.54
CA LYS A 362 15.40 -10.55 20.80
C LYS A 362 15.61 -10.21 19.32
N VAL A 363 16.54 -9.31 19.03
CA VAL A 363 16.93 -8.95 17.66
C VAL A 363 17.53 -10.17 16.96
N LEU A 364 18.51 -10.83 17.57
CA LEU A 364 19.13 -12.04 17.03
C LEU A 364 18.10 -13.16 16.77
N GLN A 365 17.17 -13.38 17.71
CA GLN A 365 16.08 -14.34 17.56
C GLN A 365 15.15 -14.00 16.40
N ARG A 366 14.95 -12.71 16.09
CA ARG A 366 14.09 -12.27 14.99
C ARG A 366 14.70 -12.56 13.63
N PHE A 367 16.01 -12.40 13.48
CA PHE A 367 16.73 -12.72 12.24
C PHE A 367 16.86 -14.23 12.02
N ILE A 368 17.11 -14.97 13.10
CA ILE A 368 17.37 -16.40 13.08
C ILE A 368 16.36 -17.07 14.01
N SER A 369 15.25 -17.54 13.41
CA SER A 369 14.16 -18.20 14.13
C SER A 369 14.48 -19.65 14.53
N ASN A 370 15.65 -20.18 14.17
CA ASN A 370 16.05 -21.54 14.54
C ASN A 370 16.13 -21.65 16.07
N ASP A 371 15.55 -22.72 16.61
CA ASP A 371 15.47 -22.97 18.05
C ASP A 371 16.26 -24.23 18.48
N THR A 372 17.28 -24.58 17.69
CA THR A 372 18.19 -25.66 18.09
C THR A 372 19.04 -25.21 19.27
N ARG A 373 19.52 -26.18 20.06
CA ARG A 373 20.40 -25.93 21.20
C ARG A 373 21.65 -25.09 20.85
N VAL A 374 22.31 -25.36 19.72
CA VAL A 374 23.48 -24.58 19.24
C VAL A 374 23.13 -23.12 19.01
N TRP A 375 22.03 -22.84 18.28
CA TRP A 375 21.56 -21.48 18.04
C TRP A 375 21.15 -20.73 19.31
N ASN A 376 20.61 -21.43 20.32
CA ASN A 376 20.31 -20.84 21.63
C ASN A 376 21.57 -20.40 22.36
N VAL A 377 22.58 -21.28 22.46
CA VAL A 377 23.87 -20.96 23.09
C VAL A 377 24.58 -19.83 22.32
N TRP A 378 24.58 -19.87 20.99
CA TRP A 378 25.15 -18.79 20.17
C TRP A 378 24.44 -17.44 20.44
N ARG A 379 23.10 -17.40 20.44
CA ARG A 379 22.34 -16.17 20.70
C ARG A 379 22.64 -15.62 22.09
N ASP A 380 22.70 -16.47 23.09
CA ASP A 380 22.97 -16.09 24.47
C ASP A 380 24.38 -15.52 24.60
N LYS A 381 25.36 -16.17 23.98
CA LYS A 381 26.75 -15.72 24.02
C LYS A 381 26.95 -14.39 23.29
N VAL A 382 26.40 -14.25 22.09
CA VAL A 382 26.49 -13.01 21.32
C VAL A 382 25.76 -11.89 22.06
N ALA A 383 24.57 -12.13 22.61
CA ALA A 383 23.85 -11.11 23.37
C ALA A 383 24.63 -10.68 24.62
N GLU A 384 25.18 -11.62 25.39
CA GLU A 384 26.04 -11.34 26.54
C GLU A 384 27.23 -10.44 26.14
N GLN A 385 27.92 -10.77 25.04
CA GLN A 385 29.04 -9.95 24.55
C GLN A 385 28.59 -8.58 24.04
N LEU A 386 27.40 -8.47 23.45
CA LEU A 386 26.87 -7.20 22.98
C LEU A 386 26.45 -6.28 24.14
N GLU A 387 25.88 -6.84 25.20
CA GLU A 387 25.47 -6.14 26.43
C GLU A 387 26.68 -5.71 27.28
N ASN A 388 27.81 -6.44 27.17
CA ASN A 388 29.05 -6.06 27.83
C ASN A 388 29.67 -4.81 27.18
N ASN A 389 29.76 -3.72 27.95
CA ASN A 389 30.36 -2.44 27.54
C ASN A 389 31.89 -2.46 27.34
N LYS A 390 32.51 -3.63 27.16
CA LYS A 390 33.95 -3.73 26.91
C LYS A 390 34.25 -3.35 25.45
N GLU A 391 35.32 -2.58 25.24
CA GLU A 391 35.78 -2.21 23.88
C GLU A 391 36.17 -3.44 23.05
N GLU A 392 36.77 -4.43 23.71
CA GLU A 392 37.13 -5.71 23.10
C GLU A 392 36.08 -6.77 23.46
N LYS A 393 35.27 -7.14 22.46
CA LYS A 393 34.26 -8.21 22.58
C LYS A 393 34.91 -9.54 22.20
N SER A 394 34.92 -10.50 23.13
CA SER A 394 35.48 -11.84 22.88
C SER A 394 34.36 -12.83 22.64
N PHE A 395 34.20 -13.30 21.41
CA PHE A 395 33.17 -14.30 21.06
C PHE A 395 33.63 -15.74 21.29
N ASN A 396 34.64 -15.98 22.13
CA ASN A 396 35.14 -17.34 22.37
C ASN A 396 34.15 -18.17 23.19
N PRO A 397 33.87 -19.43 22.81
CA PRO A 397 33.02 -20.32 23.61
C PRO A 397 33.72 -20.69 24.93
N SER A 398 32.97 -20.72 26.02
CA SER A 398 33.46 -21.28 27.29
C SER A 398 33.40 -22.81 27.29
N SER A 399 34.18 -23.46 28.15
CA SER A 399 34.09 -24.91 28.35
C SER A 399 32.69 -25.36 28.80
N GLU A 400 31.94 -24.47 29.46
CA GLU A 400 30.57 -24.71 29.89
C GLU A 400 29.59 -24.67 28.70
N ASP A 401 29.77 -23.72 27.78
CA ASP A 401 28.97 -23.61 26.55
C ASP A 401 29.10 -24.88 25.69
N LEU A 402 30.28 -25.51 25.68
CA LEU A 402 30.57 -26.71 24.90
C LEU A 402 30.07 -28.01 25.56
N ARG A 403 29.63 -27.96 26.82
CA ARG A 403 29.31 -29.16 27.60
C ARG A 403 28.10 -29.88 27.02
N GLY A 404 28.31 -31.11 26.54
CA GLY A 404 27.25 -31.95 26.01
C GLY A 404 26.86 -31.67 24.55
N PHE A 405 27.62 -30.84 23.82
CA PHE A 405 27.56 -30.81 22.36
C PHE A 405 28.43 -31.90 21.76
N GLY A 406 27.97 -32.51 20.67
CA GLY A 406 28.79 -33.38 19.82
C GLY A 406 29.77 -32.59 18.95
N ASP A 407 30.75 -33.26 18.34
CA ASP A 407 31.83 -32.60 17.60
C ASP A 407 31.31 -31.70 16.45
N HIS A 408 30.26 -32.14 15.75
CA HIS A 408 29.63 -31.34 14.70
C HIS A 408 28.93 -30.08 15.22
N GLU A 409 28.28 -30.17 16.39
CA GLU A 409 27.60 -29.02 17.02
C GLU A 409 28.62 -28.00 17.55
N ARG A 410 29.75 -28.48 18.09
CA ARG A 410 30.86 -27.62 18.53
C ARG A 410 31.49 -26.88 17.37
N ALA A 411 31.83 -27.60 16.28
CA ALA A 411 32.38 -26.99 15.08
C ALA A 411 31.42 -25.96 14.47
N LEU A 412 30.11 -26.23 14.49
CA LEU A 412 29.10 -25.26 14.06
C LEU A 412 29.07 -24.04 14.97
N LEU A 413 29.04 -24.21 16.30
CA LEU A 413 29.03 -23.12 17.26
C LEU A 413 30.26 -22.21 17.11
N GLU A 414 31.44 -22.83 17.03
CA GLU A 414 32.72 -22.13 16.81
C GLU A 414 32.70 -21.31 15.51
N SER A 415 32.22 -21.89 14.41
CA SER A 415 32.09 -21.16 13.15
C SER A 415 31.10 -19.99 13.23
N LEU A 416 29.99 -20.13 13.95
CA LEU A 416 28.99 -19.06 14.11
C LEU A 416 29.50 -17.93 15.02
N LEU A 417 30.32 -18.26 16.02
CA LEU A 417 30.97 -17.28 16.89
C LEU A 417 32.10 -16.55 16.15
N GLN A 418 32.83 -17.25 15.29
CA GLN A 418 33.81 -16.62 14.39
C GLN A 418 33.12 -15.63 13.43
N ASP A 419 31.99 -16.01 12.82
CA ASP A 419 31.19 -15.11 11.98
C ASP A 419 30.80 -13.82 12.75
N ALA A 420 30.41 -13.94 14.04
CA ALA A 420 30.08 -12.80 14.89
C ALA A 420 31.30 -11.91 15.19
N HIS A 421 32.46 -12.52 15.43
CA HIS A 421 33.73 -11.81 15.67
C HIS A 421 34.21 -11.04 14.44
N ASP A 422 34.22 -11.68 13.28
CA ASP A 422 34.61 -11.06 12.01
C ASP A 422 33.66 -9.90 11.66
N THR A 423 32.36 -10.07 11.96
CA THR A 423 31.36 -9.01 11.78
C THR A 423 31.60 -7.83 12.70
N TYR A 424 31.90 -8.08 13.98
CA TYR A 424 32.21 -7.01 14.93
C TYR A 424 33.43 -6.21 14.50
N ARG A 425 34.49 -6.89 14.05
CA ARG A 425 35.68 -6.25 13.50
C ARG A 425 35.35 -5.40 12.28
N GLY A 426 34.65 -5.97 11.29
CA GLY A 426 34.26 -5.24 10.08
C GLY A 426 33.35 -4.04 10.39
N TYR A 427 32.49 -4.17 11.40
CA TYR A 427 31.68 -3.06 11.90
C TYR A 427 32.53 -1.93 12.49
N GLN A 428 33.53 -2.26 13.32
CA GLN A 428 34.45 -1.27 13.89
C GLN A 428 35.28 -0.56 12.80
N GLU A 429 35.75 -1.31 11.80
CA GLU A 429 36.56 -0.75 10.70
C GLU A 429 35.77 0.19 9.79
N GLN A 430 34.51 -0.14 9.50
CA GLN A 430 33.72 0.55 8.46
C GLN A 430 32.77 1.61 9.01
N VAL A 431 32.13 1.35 10.16
CA VAL A 431 31.08 2.23 10.70
C VAL A 431 31.61 3.14 11.81
N HIS A 432 32.67 2.72 12.51
CA HIS A 432 33.21 3.47 13.66
C HIS A 432 34.30 4.48 13.29
N ILE A 433 34.43 4.85 12.02
CA ILE A 433 35.27 5.99 11.65
C ILE A 433 34.60 7.25 12.23
N PRO A 434 35.25 7.96 13.18
CA PRO A 434 34.62 9.01 13.95
C PRO A 434 34.11 10.12 13.03
N THR A 435 32.85 10.51 13.23
CA THR A 435 32.33 11.76 12.69
C THR A 435 33.31 12.87 13.05
N CYS A 436 33.72 13.66 12.05
CA CYS A 436 34.79 14.69 12.09
C CYS A 436 34.73 15.73 13.23
N SER A 437 33.77 15.65 14.16
CA SER A 437 33.66 16.54 15.31
C SER A 437 34.76 16.29 16.37
N GLU A 438 35.29 15.07 16.51
CA GLU A 438 36.40 14.77 17.44
C GLU A 438 37.80 14.96 16.83
N ALA A 439 37.91 15.14 15.52
CA ALA A 439 39.19 15.32 14.83
C ALA A 439 39.80 16.74 14.97
N ILE A 440 39.13 17.67 15.67
CA ILE A 440 39.58 19.08 15.80
C ILE A 440 40.76 19.24 16.79
N GLN A 441 41.21 18.21 17.51
CA GLN A 441 42.35 18.33 18.44
C GLN A 441 43.67 17.67 18.02
N LEU A 442 43.79 17.09 16.83
CA LEU A 442 45.08 16.58 16.34
C LEU A 442 45.69 17.50 15.28
N LYS A 443 46.69 18.25 15.77
CA LYS A 443 47.67 19.11 15.08
C LYS A 443 47.94 18.69 13.61
N PRO A 444 47.89 19.62 12.63
CA PRO A 444 48.09 19.27 11.23
C PRO A 444 49.55 18.90 10.99
N ARG A 445 49.80 17.65 10.59
CA ARG A 445 51.07 17.24 9.99
C ARG A 445 50.98 17.54 8.51
N ALA A 446 51.37 18.77 8.15
CA ALA A 446 51.71 19.13 6.79
C ALA A 446 52.91 18.27 6.37
N ASP A 447 52.73 17.42 5.38
CA ASP A 447 53.71 17.08 4.34
C ASP A 447 53.06 16.11 3.34
N TYR A 448 53.40 16.29 2.05
CA TYR A 448 52.94 15.54 0.86
C TYR A 448 51.71 16.07 0.09
N ILE A 449 51.83 17.27 -0.49
CA ILE A 449 51.37 17.54 -1.86
C ILE A 449 52.48 18.30 -2.61
N SER A 450 53.26 17.59 -3.42
CA SER A 450 54.06 18.15 -4.50
C SER A 450 54.55 17.02 -5.40
N ASN A 451 53.84 16.73 -6.49
CA ASN A 451 54.40 16.39 -7.81
C ASN A 451 53.36 15.67 -8.68
N ARG A 452 52.65 16.44 -9.53
CA ARG A 452 52.65 16.26 -10.99
C ARG A 452 51.57 17.14 -11.62
N ALA A 453 52.01 18.31 -12.09
CA ALA A 453 51.40 18.97 -13.23
C ALA A 453 52.50 19.17 -14.29
N HIS A 454 52.09 19.03 -15.55
CA HIS A 454 52.71 19.53 -16.78
C HIS A 454 53.81 18.70 -17.49
N THR A 455 53.35 17.90 -18.45
CA THR A 455 53.68 17.98 -19.89
C THR A 455 52.43 17.47 -20.62
N GLY A 456 51.84 18.06 -21.66
CA GLY A 456 52.21 19.12 -22.57
C GLY A 456 51.49 18.83 -23.90
N LYS A 457 50.56 19.73 -24.28
CA LYS A 457 50.09 20.08 -25.64
C LYS A 457 49.78 18.96 -26.67
N GLY A 458 48.48 18.86 -26.97
CA GLY A 458 47.91 19.15 -28.28
C GLY A 458 48.02 18.09 -29.38
N PHE A 459 46.89 17.50 -29.76
CA PHE A 459 46.59 17.18 -31.17
C PHE A 459 45.07 16.96 -31.32
N PHE A 460 44.43 17.76 -32.18
CA PHE A 460 43.14 17.44 -32.77
C PHE A 460 43.38 16.44 -33.90
N GLY A 461 42.84 15.25 -33.76
CA GLY A 461 42.69 14.21 -34.77
C GLY A 461 41.76 13.19 -34.14
N GLY A 462 40.50 13.07 -34.54
CA GLY A 462 40.14 12.61 -35.87
C GLY A 462 40.38 11.12 -35.93
N GLU A 463 39.46 10.33 -35.34
CA GLU A 463 38.96 9.02 -35.83
C GLU A 463 38.28 8.12 -34.79
N GLU A 464 38.24 8.44 -33.49
CA GLU A 464 37.61 7.52 -32.51
C GLU A 464 36.23 7.96 -31.96
N ALA A 465 35.74 9.15 -32.34
CA ALA A 465 34.39 9.60 -31.99
C ALA A 465 33.28 9.12 -32.96
N ILE A 466 33.65 8.38 -34.02
CA ILE A 466 32.70 7.90 -35.05
C ILE A 466 32.31 6.42 -34.85
N SER A 467 33.14 5.62 -34.16
CA SER A 467 32.88 4.16 -33.99
C SER A 467 31.87 3.83 -32.88
N ALA A 468 31.80 4.62 -31.80
CA ALA A 468 30.85 4.41 -30.72
C ALA A 468 29.45 5.00 -31.00
N MET A 469 29.35 6.06 -31.82
CA MET A 469 28.06 6.64 -32.25
C MET A 469 27.46 5.91 -33.45
N GLN A 470 28.25 5.24 -34.30
CA GLN A 470 27.70 4.43 -35.40
C GLN A 470 27.10 3.10 -34.93
N THR A 471 27.58 2.50 -33.83
CA THR A 471 27.06 1.20 -33.37
C THR A 471 25.68 1.29 -32.70
N ILE A 472 25.30 2.46 -32.15
CA ILE A 472 23.96 2.66 -31.56
C ILE A 472 22.98 3.33 -32.57
N HIS A 473 23.48 4.06 -33.57
CA HIS A 473 22.62 4.65 -34.63
C HIS A 473 22.35 3.72 -35.83
N LEU A 474 23.17 2.68 -36.09
CA LEU A 474 22.92 1.74 -37.21
C LEU A 474 21.97 0.58 -36.87
N TYR A 475 21.68 0.31 -35.60
CA TYR A 475 20.73 -0.76 -35.24
C TYR A 475 19.26 -0.32 -35.27
N LYS A 476 18.98 0.99 -35.44
CA LYS A 476 17.61 1.53 -35.42
C LYS A 476 17.12 2.16 -36.74
N TYR A 477 17.97 2.36 -37.75
CA TYR A 477 17.57 3.12 -38.96
C TYR A 477 17.50 2.34 -40.28
N ARG A 478 17.77 1.02 -40.28
CA ARG A 478 17.76 0.21 -41.52
C ARG A 478 16.60 -0.77 -41.67
N LYS A 479 15.51 -0.62 -40.91
CA LYS A 479 14.38 -1.59 -40.92
C LYS A 479 13.01 -0.95 -41.19
N TRP A 480 12.97 0.23 -41.81
CA TRP A 480 11.71 0.95 -42.07
C TRP A 480 11.37 1.21 -43.54
N MET A 481 12.14 0.68 -44.51
CA MET A 481 11.73 0.68 -45.91
C MET A 481 11.93 -0.71 -46.54
N GLY A 482 10.81 -1.39 -46.77
CA GLY A 482 10.77 -2.71 -47.40
C GLY A 482 9.44 -3.44 -47.13
N TRP A 483 8.31 -2.84 -47.52
CA TRP A 483 7.04 -3.57 -47.63
C TRP A 483 6.86 -4.02 -49.08
N SER A 484 6.98 -5.32 -49.31
CA SER A 484 6.38 -5.98 -50.48
C SER A 484 5.42 -7.06 -49.99
N ASN A 485 4.23 -7.04 -50.58
CA ASN A 485 3.06 -7.87 -50.28
C ASN A 485 3.36 -9.38 -50.14
N SER A 486 3.03 -9.97 -48.98
CA SER A 486 2.69 -11.40 -48.87
C SER A 486 1.98 -11.72 -47.54
N PRO A 487 0.91 -12.55 -47.51
CA PRO A 487 0.10 -12.84 -46.31
C PRO A 487 0.75 -13.76 -45.25
N SER A 488 2.04 -14.10 -45.32
CA SER A 488 2.68 -15.09 -44.43
C SER A 488 3.65 -14.53 -43.37
N SER A 489 3.75 -13.21 -43.21
CA SER A 489 4.73 -12.56 -42.32
C SER A 489 4.39 -12.55 -40.82
N TRP A 490 3.16 -12.93 -40.44
CA TRP A 490 2.70 -12.90 -39.03
C TRP A 490 3.39 -13.92 -38.12
N ASN A 491 3.82 -15.07 -38.65
CA ASN A 491 4.49 -16.12 -37.85
C ASN A 491 6.00 -15.86 -37.62
N VAL A 492 6.64 -15.03 -38.45
CA VAL A 492 8.07 -14.71 -38.31
C VAL A 492 8.31 -13.65 -37.23
N GLY A 493 7.38 -12.71 -37.06
CA GLY A 493 7.43 -11.73 -35.96
C GLY A 493 7.29 -12.37 -34.57
N LYS A 494 6.51 -13.45 -34.47
CA LYS A 494 6.26 -14.19 -33.22
C LYS A 494 7.50 -14.91 -32.68
N ASN A 495 8.30 -15.50 -33.56
CA ASN A 495 9.53 -16.21 -33.17
C ASN A 495 10.70 -15.26 -32.86
N PHE A 496 10.74 -14.07 -33.46
CA PHE A 496 11.76 -13.06 -33.15
C PHE A 496 11.52 -12.34 -31.82
N GLY A 497 10.26 -12.20 -31.38
CA GLY A 497 9.92 -11.60 -30.09
C GLY A 497 10.39 -12.42 -28.88
N MET A 498 10.50 -13.75 -29.00
CA MET A 498 11.00 -14.62 -27.92
C MET A 498 12.53 -14.52 -27.69
N LEU A 499 13.29 -14.02 -28.67
CA LEU A 499 14.76 -13.90 -28.58
C LEU A 499 15.22 -12.51 -28.11
N ALA A 500 14.38 -11.48 -28.24
CA ALA A 500 14.67 -10.15 -27.73
C ALA A 500 13.97 -9.99 -26.37
N ASN A 501 14.74 -10.01 -25.29
CA ASN A 501 14.31 -9.89 -23.88
C ASN A 501 13.72 -8.48 -23.58
N SER A 502 12.69 -8.08 -24.31
CA SER A 502 12.10 -6.75 -24.35
C SER A 502 10.72 -6.78 -23.72
N ARG A 503 10.57 -6.09 -22.57
CA ARG A 503 9.31 -5.94 -21.81
C ARG A 503 8.15 -5.31 -22.61
N LEU A 504 8.40 -4.78 -23.81
CA LEU A 504 7.37 -4.22 -24.71
C LEU A 504 6.37 -5.29 -25.19
N TRP A 505 6.79 -6.55 -25.33
CA TRP A 505 5.94 -7.62 -25.88
C TRP A 505 5.14 -8.40 -24.83
N ASP A 506 5.57 -8.40 -23.57
CA ASP A 506 4.90 -9.12 -22.48
C ASP A 506 3.49 -8.57 -22.18
N GLY A 507 3.18 -7.35 -22.61
CA GLY A 507 1.83 -6.76 -22.50
C GLY A 507 0.87 -7.07 -23.65
N LEU A 508 1.33 -7.65 -24.76
CA LEU A 508 0.54 -7.77 -26.00
C LEU A 508 -0.13 -9.13 -26.24
N VAL A 509 0.22 -10.18 -25.47
CA VAL A 509 -0.34 -11.54 -25.67
C VAL A 509 -0.67 -12.21 -24.32
N PRO A 510 -1.96 -12.47 -24.00
CA PRO A 510 -2.33 -13.23 -22.80
C PRO A 510 -1.83 -14.68 -22.89
N ARG A 511 -1.27 -15.22 -21.80
CA ARG A 511 -0.93 -16.65 -21.71
C ARG A 511 -2.22 -17.46 -21.54
N LEU A 512 -2.51 -18.34 -22.50
CA LEU A 512 -3.74 -19.14 -22.60
C LEU A 512 -3.87 -20.31 -21.59
N ASN A 513 -3.10 -20.33 -20.50
CA ASN A 513 -3.06 -21.46 -19.54
C ASN A 513 -3.27 -21.04 -18.06
N GLU A 514 -4.00 -19.96 -17.79
CA GLU A 514 -4.32 -19.61 -16.40
C GLU A 514 -5.62 -20.27 -15.92
N ASP A 515 -5.52 -20.83 -14.71
CA ASP A 515 -6.61 -21.44 -13.93
C ASP A 515 -7.83 -20.48 -13.85
N PRO A 516 -9.06 -20.92 -14.14
CA PRO A 516 -10.26 -20.10 -14.02
C PRO A 516 -10.43 -19.44 -12.63
N ALA A 517 -9.82 -19.96 -11.56
CA ALA A 517 -9.78 -19.31 -10.25
C ALA A 517 -9.03 -17.97 -10.24
N LYS A 518 -8.00 -17.80 -11.08
CA LYS A 518 -7.30 -16.51 -11.28
C LYS A 518 -8.14 -15.50 -12.04
N PHE A 519 -9.00 -15.97 -12.95
CA PHE A 519 -9.90 -15.12 -13.72
C PHE A 519 -10.95 -14.41 -12.84
N PHE A 520 -11.22 -14.95 -11.65
CA PHE A 520 -12.15 -14.38 -10.66
C PHE A 520 -11.47 -13.63 -9.50
N GLU A 521 -10.15 -13.38 -9.53
CA GLU A 521 -9.39 -12.79 -8.40
C GLU A 521 -9.65 -13.48 -7.03
N LEU A 522 -9.97 -14.78 -7.01
CA LEU A 522 -10.28 -15.49 -5.76
C LEU A 522 -9.04 -15.90 -4.96
N ASP A 523 -7.88 -15.91 -5.60
CA ASP A 523 -6.62 -16.37 -5.00
C ASP A 523 -5.70 -15.19 -4.64
N GLY A 524 -5.23 -15.14 -3.39
CA GLY A 524 -4.19 -14.21 -2.92
C GLY A 524 -4.59 -13.12 -1.92
N LYS A 525 -5.89 -12.91 -1.65
CA LYS A 525 -6.33 -11.97 -0.62
C LYS A 525 -6.31 -12.67 0.76
N GLN A 526 -5.24 -12.45 1.52
CA GLN A 526 -5.19 -12.86 2.93
C GLN A 526 -6.24 -12.07 3.71
N GLY A 527 -7.18 -12.78 4.34
CA GLY A 527 -8.12 -12.16 5.25
C GLY A 527 -7.45 -11.68 6.55
N PRO A 528 -8.15 -10.88 7.33
CA PRO A 528 -7.66 -10.27 8.58
C PRO A 528 -7.22 -11.33 9.61
N LYS A 529 -6.37 -10.92 10.57
CA LYS A 529 -6.14 -11.76 11.76
C LYS A 529 -7.43 -11.85 12.57
N TYR A 530 -7.92 -13.08 12.79
CA TYR A 530 -9.11 -13.33 13.61
C TYR A 530 -8.70 -13.93 14.95
N VAL A 531 -9.26 -13.40 16.03
CA VAL A 531 -9.05 -13.92 17.39
C VAL A 531 -10.35 -14.55 17.86
N ALA A 532 -10.35 -15.87 18.02
CA ALA A 532 -11.47 -16.57 18.63
C ALA A 532 -11.44 -16.37 20.15
N ALA A 533 -12.42 -15.65 20.69
CA ALA A 533 -12.45 -15.24 22.09
C ALA A 533 -12.41 -16.42 23.07
N ARG A 534 -13.15 -17.50 22.80
CA ARG A 534 -13.25 -18.65 23.71
C ARG A 534 -12.04 -19.58 23.63
N SER A 535 -11.53 -19.87 22.44
CA SER A 535 -10.37 -20.76 22.28
C SER A 535 -9.03 -20.03 22.48
N GLY A 536 -9.01 -18.69 22.44
CA GLY A 536 -7.79 -17.88 22.43
C GLY A 536 -6.91 -18.10 21.19
N SER A 537 -7.42 -18.81 20.18
CA SER A 537 -6.70 -19.10 18.93
C SER A 537 -6.73 -17.89 18.00
N ILE A 538 -5.60 -17.64 17.33
CA ILE A 538 -5.49 -16.63 16.28
C ILE A 538 -5.37 -17.36 14.96
N LEU A 539 -6.28 -17.09 14.04
CA LEU A 539 -6.13 -17.46 12.64
C LEU A 539 -5.38 -16.32 11.96
N GLU A 540 -4.09 -16.53 11.69
CA GLU A 540 -3.24 -15.52 11.03
C GLU A 540 -3.61 -15.33 9.55
N HIS A 541 -4.26 -16.33 8.97
CA HIS A 541 -4.76 -16.33 7.60
C HIS A 541 -6.20 -16.80 7.61
N THR A 542 -7.14 -15.87 7.77
CA THR A 542 -8.54 -16.19 7.51
C THR A 542 -8.77 -16.20 6.00
N GLY A 543 -9.52 -17.19 5.49
CA GLY A 543 -9.85 -17.26 4.06
C GLY A 543 -10.69 -16.07 3.58
N TYR A 544 -10.95 -16.04 2.27
CA TYR A 544 -11.72 -15.00 1.55
C TYR A 544 -13.06 -14.63 2.21
N LEU A 545 -13.69 -15.60 2.90
CA LEU A 545 -14.93 -15.42 3.64
C LEU A 545 -14.84 -14.32 4.72
N ALA A 546 -13.79 -14.32 5.53
CA ALA A 546 -13.61 -13.32 6.58
C ALA A 546 -13.25 -11.94 6.00
N TYR A 547 -12.55 -11.94 4.85
CA TYR A 547 -12.28 -10.72 4.09
C TYR A 547 -13.58 -10.04 3.62
N LEU A 548 -14.52 -10.82 3.07
CA LEU A 548 -15.83 -10.30 2.62
C LEU A 548 -16.63 -9.70 3.78
N ILE A 549 -16.79 -10.42 4.89
CA ILE A 549 -17.53 -9.95 6.08
C ILE A 549 -16.97 -8.61 6.58
N MET A 550 -15.63 -8.49 6.65
CA MET A 550 -14.99 -7.25 7.08
C MET A 550 -15.17 -6.11 6.09
N GLN A 551 -15.18 -6.38 4.78
CA GLN A 551 -15.36 -5.35 3.77
C GLN A 551 -16.78 -4.76 3.85
N THR A 552 -17.81 -5.58 4.06
CA THR A 552 -19.19 -5.12 4.30
C THR A 552 -19.27 -4.23 5.54
N CYS A 553 -18.68 -4.67 6.67
CA CYS A 553 -18.62 -3.89 7.91
C CYS A 553 -17.93 -2.52 7.73
N LYS A 554 -16.92 -2.44 6.87
CA LYS A 554 -16.18 -1.21 6.55
C LYS A 554 -17.02 -0.24 5.69
N GLU A 555 -17.78 -0.77 4.73
CA GLU A 555 -18.65 0.04 3.86
C GLU A 555 -19.81 0.68 4.66
N GLU A 556 -20.35 0.00 5.67
CA GLU A 556 -21.37 0.54 6.58
C GLU A 556 -20.87 1.63 7.54
N LEU A 557 -19.64 1.51 8.04
CA LEU A 557 -19.01 2.59 8.82
C LEU A 557 -18.86 3.87 7.99
N GLY A 558 -18.53 3.72 6.70
CA GLY A 558 -18.40 4.83 5.77
C GLY A 558 -19.72 5.52 5.43
N SER A 559 -20.86 4.83 5.56
CA SER A 559 -22.19 5.41 5.32
C SER A 559 -22.76 6.07 6.58
N THR A 560 -22.57 5.48 7.76
CA THR A 560 -23.09 6.02 9.05
C THR A 560 -22.30 7.24 9.56
N ALA A 561 -21.00 7.32 9.31
CA ALA A 561 -20.20 8.51 9.66
C ALA A 561 -20.57 9.78 8.86
N LYS A 562 -21.41 9.67 7.82
CA LYS A 562 -21.85 10.79 6.97
C LYS A 562 -23.14 11.47 7.45
N GLU A 563 -23.87 10.88 8.40
CA GLU A 563 -25.04 11.53 9.00
C GLU A 563 -24.60 12.42 10.17
N LYS A 564 -24.54 13.72 9.93
CA LYS A 564 -24.33 14.74 10.95
C LYS A 564 -25.50 14.67 11.96
N PRO A 565 -25.27 14.54 13.28
CA PRO A 565 -26.37 14.52 14.24
C PRO A 565 -27.15 15.84 14.17
N PRO A 566 -28.49 15.81 14.33
CA PRO A 566 -29.30 17.02 14.32
C PRO A 566 -28.84 17.95 15.45
N ALA A 567 -28.48 19.17 15.09
CA ALA A 567 -28.11 20.19 16.06
C ALA A 567 -29.32 20.49 16.95
N HIS A 568 -29.24 20.19 18.25
CA HIS A 568 -30.15 20.75 19.24
C HIS A 568 -29.90 22.25 19.35
N THR A 569 -30.75 23.05 18.70
CA THR A 569 -30.78 24.51 18.86
C THR A 569 -31.60 24.90 20.08
N VAL A 570 -30.91 25.42 21.10
CA VAL A 570 -31.49 26.26 22.16
C VAL A 570 -31.58 27.69 21.60
N PRO A 571 -32.71 28.43 21.76
CA PRO A 571 -32.86 29.74 21.14
C PRO A 571 -32.23 30.84 22.00
N PRO A 572 -31.63 31.87 21.39
CA PRO A 572 -31.62 33.18 21.99
C PRO A 572 -32.28 34.24 21.10
N HIS A 573 -32.99 35.11 21.80
CA HIS A 573 -33.52 36.43 21.48
C HIS A 573 -33.13 37.11 20.15
N GLY A 574 -34.17 37.41 19.36
CA GLY A 574 -34.56 38.78 19.01
C GLY A 574 -33.52 39.70 18.38
N GLY A 575 -33.57 39.84 17.05
CA GLY A 575 -32.95 40.94 16.32
C GLY A 575 -33.33 40.92 14.84
N ARG A 576 -34.28 41.77 14.43
CA ARG A 576 -34.66 42.02 13.03
C ARG A 576 -33.53 42.77 12.33
N HIS A 577 -33.12 42.34 11.13
CA HIS A 577 -32.74 43.24 10.03
C HIS A 577 -32.92 42.53 8.67
N THR A 578 -33.27 43.34 7.68
CA THR A 578 -33.87 43.00 6.38
C THR A 578 -32.92 43.29 5.21
N HIS A 579 -33.11 42.54 4.10
CA HIS A 579 -32.57 42.69 2.72
C HIS A 579 -31.05 42.38 2.54
N ILE A 580 -30.54 41.80 1.45
CA ILE A 580 -30.85 41.83 0.01
C ILE A 580 -30.43 40.48 -0.63
N ALA A 581 -31.25 39.93 -1.53
CA ALA A 581 -30.93 38.75 -2.34
C ALA A 581 -30.36 39.17 -3.71
N ILE A 582 -29.28 38.53 -4.15
CA ILE A 582 -28.72 38.64 -5.51
C ILE A 582 -28.75 37.23 -6.13
N LEU A 583 -29.55 37.09 -7.19
CA LEU A 583 -29.59 35.97 -8.15
C LEU A 583 -28.26 35.86 -8.93
N PRO A 584 -27.92 34.67 -9.47
CA PRO A 584 -28.03 34.60 -10.93
C PRO A 584 -28.53 33.25 -11.51
N MET A 585 -29.35 33.43 -12.55
CA MET A 585 -29.41 32.72 -13.83
C MET A 585 -29.54 31.19 -13.86
N THR A 586 -30.79 30.77 -13.99
CA THR A 586 -31.22 29.56 -14.69
C THR A 586 -31.06 29.74 -16.21
N VAL A 587 -30.36 28.81 -16.86
CA VAL A 587 -30.45 28.60 -18.32
C VAL A 587 -31.33 27.38 -18.56
N SER A 588 -32.46 27.62 -19.19
CA SER A 588 -33.47 26.64 -19.55
C SER A 588 -33.19 26.12 -20.97
N PHE A 589 -33.14 24.80 -21.14
CA PHE A 589 -33.31 24.16 -22.45
C PHE A 589 -34.49 23.18 -22.35
N ALA A 590 -35.66 23.65 -22.80
CA ALA A 590 -36.64 22.81 -23.48
C ALA A 590 -36.09 22.57 -24.91
N THR A 591 -36.29 21.48 -25.64
CA THR A 591 -37.47 20.65 -25.83
C THR A 591 -37.01 19.44 -26.65
N TRP A 592 -37.16 18.18 -26.19
CA TRP A 592 -37.23 17.02 -27.08
C TRP A 592 -38.19 16.00 -26.45
N HIS A 593 -39.44 16.04 -26.88
CA HIS A 593 -40.46 15.03 -26.65
C HIS A 593 -40.79 14.45 -28.02
N ILE A 594 -40.63 13.13 -28.21
CA ILE A 594 -41.49 12.28 -29.04
C ILE A 594 -41.18 10.80 -28.75
N LEU A 595 -42.24 10.11 -28.29
CA LEU A 595 -42.57 8.68 -28.40
C LEU A 595 -41.60 7.59 -27.90
N TRP A 596 -41.87 7.08 -26.68
CA TRP A 596 -41.91 5.62 -26.49
C TRP A 596 -43.05 5.22 -25.55
N LEU A 597 -43.93 4.36 -26.07
CA LEU A 597 -45.17 3.89 -25.46
C LEU A 597 -44.90 2.83 -24.40
N ARG A 598 -45.60 2.98 -23.26
CA ARG A 598 -46.14 1.95 -22.37
C ARG A 598 -45.82 0.49 -22.74
N GLY A 599 -44.84 -0.07 -22.04
CA GLY A 599 -44.72 -1.50 -21.79
C GLY A 599 -44.36 -1.71 -20.32
N ARG A 600 -45.30 -2.18 -19.51
CA ARG A 600 -45.00 -2.68 -18.16
C ARG A 600 -43.99 -3.82 -18.31
N THR A 601 -42.75 -3.59 -17.93
CA THR A 601 -41.81 -4.64 -17.59
C THR A 601 -41.25 -4.31 -16.22
N THR A 602 -41.32 -5.31 -15.35
CA THR A 602 -40.80 -5.32 -14.00
C THR A 602 -39.34 -4.84 -13.99
N CYS A 603 -39.05 -3.77 -13.24
CA CYS A 603 -37.70 -3.35 -12.95
C CYS A 603 -37.00 -4.44 -12.11
N THR A 604 -36.28 -5.35 -12.76
CA THR A 604 -35.21 -6.10 -12.11
C THR A 604 -34.00 -5.17 -12.06
N CYS A 605 -33.84 -4.50 -10.92
CA CYS A 605 -32.60 -3.80 -10.61
C CYS A 605 -31.46 -4.83 -10.65
N PRO A 606 -30.36 -4.62 -11.39
CA PRO A 606 -29.22 -5.52 -11.32
C PRO A 606 -28.56 -5.30 -9.95
N GLN A 607 -28.98 -6.06 -8.95
CA GLN A 607 -28.26 -6.18 -7.70
C GLN A 607 -26.90 -6.79 -8.05
N SER A 608 -25.83 -6.06 -7.70
CA SER A 608 -24.45 -6.53 -7.82
C SER A 608 -24.34 -7.93 -7.23
N THR A 609 -23.69 -8.85 -7.94
CA THR A 609 -23.40 -10.22 -7.49
C THR A 609 -22.78 -10.26 -6.09
N LYS A 610 -22.03 -9.21 -5.71
CA LYS A 610 -21.48 -9.02 -4.37
C LYS A 610 -22.58 -8.93 -3.29
N HIS A 611 -23.63 -8.16 -3.53
CA HIS A 611 -24.73 -7.98 -2.58
C HIS A 611 -25.55 -9.27 -2.39
N ILE A 612 -25.74 -10.03 -3.47
CA ILE A 612 -26.41 -11.34 -3.40
C ILE A 612 -25.56 -12.34 -2.61
N GLN A 613 -24.24 -12.36 -2.84
CA GLN A 613 -23.32 -13.20 -2.08
C GLN A 613 -23.30 -12.84 -0.58
N GLU A 614 -23.29 -11.55 -0.25
CA GLU A 614 -23.38 -11.05 1.14
C GLU A 614 -24.68 -11.47 1.83
N GLN A 615 -25.83 -11.29 1.16
CA GLN A 615 -27.14 -11.67 1.70
C GLN A 615 -27.28 -13.20 1.87
N LEU A 616 -26.76 -13.99 0.92
CA LEU A 616 -26.70 -15.44 1.05
C LEU A 616 -25.81 -15.85 2.23
N LEU A 617 -24.69 -15.17 2.43
CA LEU A 617 -23.75 -15.50 3.50
C LEU A 617 -24.35 -15.24 4.90
N LEU A 618 -24.94 -14.06 5.09
CA LEU A 618 -25.60 -13.70 6.35
C LEU A 618 -26.77 -14.64 6.66
N LYS A 619 -27.50 -15.06 5.62
CA LYS A 619 -28.59 -16.04 5.74
C LYS A 619 -28.08 -17.44 6.07
N VAL A 620 -26.97 -17.89 5.48
CA VAL A 620 -26.36 -19.21 5.77
C VAL A 620 -25.79 -19.28 7.18
N LEU A 621 -25.19 -18.18 7.66
CA LEU A 621 -24.64 -18.10 9.01
C LEU A 621 -25.69 -17.74 10.08
N ASN A 622 -26.94 -17.48 9.68
CA ASN A 622 -28.02 -16.99 10.54
C ASN A 622 -27.62 -15.74 11.35
N LEU A 623 -26.81 -14.86 10.75
CA LEU A 623 -26.34 -13.61 11.35
C LEU A 623 -27.21 -12.46 10.85
N ASP A 624 -28.11 -11.97 11.71
CA ASP A 624 -28.78 -10.66 11.51
C ASP A 624 -27.77 -9.50 11.67
N GLU A 625 -27.99 -8.37 11.00
CA GLU A 625 -27.19 -7.13 11.12
C GLU A 625 -26.98 -6.71 12.58
N ARG A 626 -27.96 -7.01 13.45
CA ARG A 626 -27.89 -6.73 14.90
C ARG A 626 -26.73 -7.44 15.62
N HIS A 627 -26.22 -8.53 15.06
CA HIS A 627 -25.12 -9.33 15.61
C HIS A 627 -23.74 -8.81 15.21
N MET A 628 -23.66 -7.92 14.21
CA MET A 628 -22.40 -7.33 13.76
C MET A 628 -22.37 -5.86 14.14
N ARG A 629 -21.38 -5.48 14.96
CA ARG A 629 -21.15 -4.08 15.30
C ARG A 629 -19.69 -3.76 15.09
N THR A 630 -19.44 -2.74 14.27
CA THR A 630 -18.08 -2.26 14.04
C THR A 630 -17.82 -1.06 14.94
N TYR A 631 -16.70 -1.10 15.65
CA TYR A 631 -16.25 -0.01 16.50
C TYR A 631 -14.93 0.54 15.96
N SER A 632 -14.81 1.87 15.91
CA SER A 632 -13.57 2.56 15.56
C SER A 632 -12.94 3.09 16.84
N PHE A 633 -11.65 2.81 17.03
CA PHE A 633 -10.89 3.26 18.19
C PHE A 633 -9.70 4.10 17.72
N GLY A 634 -9.36 5.14 18.48
CA GLY A 634 -8.19 5.97 18.20
C GLY A 634 -6.87 5.20 18.32
N THR A 635 -6.81 4.19 19.19
CA THR A 635 -5.60 3.39 19.42
C THR A 635 -5.90 1.89 19.43
N ARG A 636 -4.92 1.08 18.99
CA ARG A 636 -4.98 -0.40 19.11
C ARG A 636 -5.17 -0.84 20.55
N THR A 637 -4.61 -0.05 21.44
CA THR A 637 -4.66 -0.23 22.88
C THR A 637 -6.09 -0.16 23.42
N THR A 638 -6.84 0.91 23.09
CA THR A 638 -8.26 1.04 23.44
C THR A 638 -9.08 -0.09 22.82
N ALA A 639 -8.81 -0.45 21.56
CA ALA A 639 -9.51 -1.55 20.88
C ALA A 639 -9.32 -2.91 21.59
N ALA A 640 -8.07 -3.22 21.98
CA ALA A 640 -7.74 -4.47 22.66
C ALA A 640 -8.40 -4.56 24.04
N VAL A 641 -8.35 -3.48 24.83
CA VAL A 641 -9.00 -3.42 26.15
C VAL A 641 -10.51 -3.55 25.99
N PHE A 642 -11.11 -2.80 25.06
CA PHE A 642 -12.55 -2.86 24.78
C PHE A 642 -12.98 -4.26 24.34
N ALA A 643 -12.23 -4.91 23.44
CA ALA A 643 -12.51 -6.28 23.02
C ALA A 643 -12.47 -7.25 24.20
N CYS A 644 -11.46 -7.14 25.07
CA CYS A 644 -11.36 -7.99 26.26
C CYS A 644 -12.54 -7.78 27.22
N LEU A 645 -13.01 -6.54 27.39
CA LEU A 645 -14.17 -6.20 28.23
C LEU A 645 -15.50 -6.69 27.64
N ILE A 646 -15.69 -6.57 26.32
CA ILE A 646 -16.90 -7.07 25.65
C ILE A 646 -16.97 -8.60 25.67
N LEU A 647 -15.81 -9.27 25.52
CA LEU A 647 -15.73 -10.72 25.50
C LEU A 647 -15.82 -11.35 26.90
N GLN A 648 -15.82 -10.53 27.95
CA GLN A 648 -15.98 -10.98 29.32
C GLN A 648 -17.40 -11.57 29.50
N PRO A 649 -17.53 -12.81 29.97
CA PRO A 649 -18.85 -13.42 30.19
C PRO A 649 -19.63 -12.62 31.26
N PRO A 650 -20.96 -12.47 31.10
CA PRO A 650 -21.77 -11.75 32.07
C PRO A 650 -21.90 -12.54 33.39
N GLY A 651 -21.65 -11.88 34.52
CA GLY A 651 -21.86 -12.39 35.89
C GLY A 651 -20.59 -12.40 36.74
N ASP A 652 -20.74 -12.66 38.03
CA ASP A 652 -19.66 -12.74 39.05
C ASP A 652 -18.90 -14.07 38.93
N TRP A 653 -18.37 -14.36 37.74
CA TRP A 653 -17.69 -15.62 37.46
C TRP A 653 -16.31 -15.58 38.11
N ALA A 654 -16.00 -16.59 38.91
CA ALA A 654 -14.66 -16.74 39.47
C ALA A 654 -13.64 -16.92 38.33
N GLU A 655 -12.40 -16.48 38.55
CA GLU A 655 -11.28 -16.61 37.60
C GLU A 655 -11.10 -18.06 37.08
N SER A 656 -11.46 -19.04 37.91
CA SER A 656 -11.46 -20.47 37.56
C SER A 656 -12.38 -20.78 36.37
N GLU A 657 -13.49 -20.06 36.21
CA GLU A 657 -14.47 -20.32 35.18
C GLU A 657 -14.08 -19.70 33.84
N TRP A 658 -13.34 -18.59 33.84
CA TRP A 658 -12.71 -18.05 32.63
C TRP A 658 -11.63 -19.00 32.11
N LYS A 659 -10.81 -19.54 33.03
CA LYS A 659 -9.80 -20.56 32.70
C LYS A 659 -10.47 -21.83 32.13
N ARG A 660 -11.60 -22.26 32.70
CA ARG A 660 -12.39 -23.40 32.17
C ARG A 660 -12.89 -23.14 30.75
N LEU A 661 -13.29 -21.91 30.45
CA LEU A 661 -13.75 -21.51 29.11
C LEU A 661 -12.61 -21.23 28.12
N GLY A 662 -11.34 -21.37 28.51
CA GLY A 662 -10.18 -21.10 27.66
C GLY A 662 -9.86 -19.61 27.47
N PHE A 663 -10.65 -18.71 28.06
CA PHE A 663 -10.41 -17.27 27.98
C PHE A 663 -9.27 -16.88 28.93
N LYS A 664 -8.13 -16.50 28.35
CA LYS A 664 -6.94 -16.02 29.06
C LYS A 664 -6.69 -14.57 28.67
N PRO A 665 -7.32 -13.59 29.35
CA PRO A 665 -7.33 -12.20 28.91
C PRO A 665 -5.92 -11.61 28.92
N GLU A 666 -5.09 -12.01 29.88
CA GLU A 666 -3.67 -11.68 29.91
C GLU A 666 -2.96 -12.12 28.61
N SER A 667 -3.19 -13.36 28.16
CA SER A 667 -2.61 -13.85 26.91
C SER A 667 -3.15 -13.11 25.68
N THR A 668 -4.43 -12.73 25.70
CA THR A 668 -5.08 -11.97 24.62
C THR A 668 -4.50 -10.56 24.54
N ILE A 669 -4.44 -9.85 25.67
CA ILE A 669 -3.84 -8.51 25.77
C ILE A 669 -2.36 -8.57 25.37
N ARG A 670 -1.60 -9.59 25.82
CA ARG A 670 -0.21 -9.80 25.42
C ARG A 670 -0.07 -10.08 23.92
N LYS A 671 -1.03 -10.76 23.28
CA LYS A 671 -1.04 -10.96 21.83
C LYS A 671 -1.32 -9.66 21.06
N PHE A 672 -2.22 -8.81 21.56
CA PHE A 672 -2.50 -7.49 20.95
C PHE A 672 -1.38 -6.47 21.21
N ILE A 673 -0.69 -6.59 22.34
CA ILE A 673 0.38 -5.70 22.79
C ILE A 673 1.57 -6.58 23.26
N PRO A 674 2.37 -7.11 22.32
CA PRO A 674 3.42 -8.09 22.62
C PRO A 674 4.66 -7.49 23.30
N ASN A 675 4.73 -6.17 23.43
CA ASN A 675 5.88 -5.53 24.02
C ASN A 675 5.87 -5.67 25.56
N ASP A 676 7.01 -6.08 26.11
CA ASP A 676 7.26 -6.38 27.52
C ASP A 676 8.18 -5.33 28.17
N THR A 677 8.07 -4.06 27.77
CA THR A 677 8.65 -2.91 28.51
C THR A 677 7.98 -2.79 29.88
N THR A 678 8.72 -2.35 30.91
CA THR A 678 8.21 -2.19 32.28
C THR A 678 6.90 -1.40 32.33
N VAL A 679 6.83 -0.25 31.65
CA VAL A 679 5.61 0.58 31.53
C VAL A 679 4.41 -0.22 31.03
N ARG A 680 4.59 -1.04 29.98
CA ARG A 680 3.50 -1.84 29.40
C ARG A 680 3.13 -3.03 30.27
N ILE A 681 4.08 -3.62 31.00
CA ILE A 681 3.80 -4.68 31.98
C ILE A 681 2.92 -4.13 33.10
N THR A 682 3.34 -3.05 33.77
CA THR A 682 2.58 -2.40 34.85
C THR A 682 1.19 -2.00 34.40
N ARG A 683 1.09 -1.43 33.20
CA ARG A 683 -0.20 -1.08 32.60
C ARG A 683 -1.10 -2.31 32.37
N ARG A 684 -0.54 -3.43 31.86
CA ARG A 684 -1.31 -4.68 31.68
C ARG A 684 -1.80 -5.21 33.02
N GLU A 685 -0.96 -5.17 34.06
CA GLU A 685 -1.32 -5.60 35.41
C GLU A 685 -2.44 -4.75 36.00
N LYS A 686 -2.42 -3.42 35.80
CA LYS A 686 -3.52 -2.53 36.22
C LYS A 686 -4.83 -2.81 35.49
N VAL A 687 -4.78 -2.88 34.16
CA VAL A 687 -5.97 -3.21 33.36
C VAL A 687 -6.52 -4.56 33.79
N TRP A 688 -5.65 -5.53 34.03
CA TRP A 688 -6.02 -6.85 34.52
C TRP A 688 -6.64 -6.81 35.92
N GLY A 689 -6.05 -6.05 36.85
CA GLY A 689 -6.59 -5.84 38.19
C GLY A 689 -8.01 -5.27 38.16
N VAL A 690 -8.25 -4.25 37.33
CA VAL A 690 -9.58 -3.67 37.12
C VAL A 690 -10.55 -4.69 36.54
N MET A 691 -10.12 -5.51 35.57
CA MET A 691 -10.99 -6.56 35.00
C MET A 691 -11.34 -7.66 36.00
N LYS A 692 -10.43 -7.97 36.94
CA LYS A 692 -10.61 -9.00 37.96
C LYS A 692 -11.54 -8.53 39.09
N ASP A 693 -11.49 -7.26 39.46
CA ASP A 693 -12.31 -6.71 40.53
C ASP A 693 -13.73 -6.31 40.05
N GLN A 694 -14.52 -7.30 39.65
CA GLN A 694 -15.90 -7.09 39.16
C GLN A 694 -16.87 -6.53 40.21
N LYS A 695 -16.52 -6.60 41.52
CA LYS A 695 -17.34 -5.99 42.58
C LYS A 695 -17.39 -4.48 42.46
N VAL A 696 -16.44 -3.91 41.73
CA VAL A 696 -16.33 -2.49 41.44
C VAL A 696 -17.13 -2.15 40.18
N ARG A 697 -18.46 -2.21 40.26
CA ARG A 697 -19.34 -1.63 39.22
C ARG A 697 -19.53 -0.11 39.36
N SER A 698 -19.02 0.48 40.44
CA SER A 698 -19.03 1.95 40.56
C SER A 698 -18.01 2.54 39.60
N ARG A 699 -18.48 3.46 38.75
CA ARG A 699 -17.63 4.27 37.85
C ARG A 699 -16.46 4.92 38.60
N ASP A 700 -16.70 5.30 39.86
CA ASP A 700 -15.77 6.13 40.63
C ASP A 700 -14.50 5.37 41.04
N ILE A 701 -14.64 4.12 41.47
CA ILE A 701 -13.49 3.32 41.94
C ILE A 701 -12.62 2.85 40.74
N CYS A 702 -13.21 2.62 39.56
CA CYS A 702 -12.43 2.35 38.36
C CYS A 702 -11.56 3.54 37.95
N TYR A 703 -11.98 4.78 38.23
CA TYR A 703 -11.17 5.95 37.93
C TYR A 703 -9.92 6.03 38.81
N ASP A 704 -10.02 5.63 40.07
CA ASP A 704 -8.88 5.63 40.99
C ASP A 704 -7.86 4.53 40.64
N LEU A 705 -8.33 3.36 40.18
CA LEU A 705 -7.47 2.26 39.75
C LEU A 705 -6.63 2.56 38.49
N PHE A 706 -7.07 3.52 37.66
CA PHE A 706 -6.30 3.97 36.49
C PHE A 706 -5.38 5.16 36.80
N GLN A 707 -5.30 5.63 38.04
CA GLN A 707 -4.30 6.62 38.45
C GLN A 707 -2.97 5.94 38.77
N MET A 708 -1.86 6.64 38.50
CA MET A 708 -0.54 6.21 38.95
C MET A 708 -0.41 6.37 40.47
N SER A 709 0.06 5.32 41.16
CA SER A 709 0.39 5.44 42.58
C SER A 709 1.64 6.31 42.76
N ASP A 710 1.82 6.90 43.94
CA ASP A 710 3.01 7.71 44.22
C ASP A 710 4.30 6.88 44.17
N GLU A 711 4.22 5.59 44.48
CA GLU A 711 5.33 4.64 44.34
C GLU A 711 5.73 4.46 42.87
N GLU A 712 4.77 4.33 41.95
CA GLU A 712 5.06 4.22 40.51
C GLU A 712 5.67 5.50 39.94
N LYS A 713 5.26 6.68 40.44
CA LYS A 713 5.89 7.95 40.07
C LYS A 713 7.34 8.05 40.52
N VAL A 714 7.77 7.25 41.50
CA VAL A 714 9.19 7.17 41.90
C VAL A 714 9.96 6.18 41.03
N VAL A 715 9.31 5.13 40.54
CA VAL A 715 9.94 4.07 39.73
C VAL A 715 10.19 4.49 38.28
N PHE A 716 9.24 5.21 37.67
CA PHE A 716 9.30 5.56 36.24
C PHE A 716 9.96 6.91 36.00
N GLU A 717 10.72 7.04 34.92
CA GLU A 717 11.18 8.35 34.45
C GLU A 717 10.02 9.22 33.95
N THR A 718 10.18 10.54 33.91
CA THR A 718 9.09 11.46 33.50
C THR A 718 8.46 11.10 32.14
N ASN A 719 9.27 10.66 31.16
CA ASN A 719 8.76 10.23 29.86
C ASN A 719 7.94 8.93 29.96
N GLU A 720 8.40 7.98 30.76
CA GLU A 720 7.70 6.72 31.02
C GLU A 720 6.39 6.94 31.78
N GLN A 721 6.37 7.88 32.74
CA GLN A 721 5.17 8.29 33.46
C GLN A 721 4.13 8.87 32.49
N ASN A 722 4.54 9.76 31.59
CA ASN A 722 3.65 10.34 30.58
C ASN A 722 3.08 9.26 29.65
N LEU A 723 3.92 8.32 29.20
CA LEU A 723 3.49 7.19 28.37
C LEU A 723 2.50 6.30 29.13
N LEU A 724 2.79 5.95 30.40
CA LEU A 724 1.91 5.16 31.25
C LEU A 724 0.55 5.85 31.44
N HIS A 725 0.57 7.15 31.72
CA HIS A 725 -0.64 7.96 31.88
C HIS A 725 -1.54 7.92 30.64
N HIS A 726 -0.99 8.17 29.44
CA HIS A 726 -1.76 8.09 28.19
C HIS A 726 -2.32 6.68 27.93
N LEU A 727 -1.53 5.64 28.22
CA LEU A 727 -1.95 4.25 28.07
C LEU A 727 -3.07 3.83 29.05
N LEU A 728 -3.13 4.45 30.23
CA LEU A 728 -4.19 4.26 31.22
C LEU A 728 -5.45 5.07 30.86
N GLU A 729 -5.31 6.30 30.32
CA GLU A 729 -6.44 7.06 29.76
C GLU A 729 -7.14 6.33 28.60
N ASP A 730 -6.36 5.70 27.72
CA ASP A 730 -6.89 4.86 26.65
C ASP A 730 -7.72 3.68 27.18
N ALA A 731 -7.24 3.04 28.25
CA ALA A 731 -7.93 1.93 28.91
C ALA A 731 -9.22 2.42 29.61
N ARG A 732 -9.15 3.56 30.29
CA ARG A 732 -10.29 4.24 30.91
C ARG A 732 -11.38 4.56 29.88
N THR A 733 -10.98 5.07 28.71
CA THR A 733 -11.90 5.36 27.61
C THR A 733 -12.56 4.08 27.08
N ALA A 734 -11.77 3.02 26.86
CA ALA A 734 -12.29 1.72 26.45
C ALA A 734 -13.30 1.16 27.46
N TYR A 735 -12.99 1.27 28.76
CA TYR A 735 -13.85 0.81 29.84
C TYR A 735 -15.16 1.58 29.90
N GLY A 736 -15.12 2.91 29.81
CA GLY A 736 -16.32 3.75 29.77
C GLY A 736 -17.24 3.39 28.59
N LEU A 737 -16.67 3.13 27.41
CA LEU A 737 -17.42 2.68 26.23
C LEU A 737 -18.03 1.30 26.43
N ALA A 738 -17.27 0.35 26.97
CA ALA A 738 -17.73 -1.02 27.20
C ALA A 738 -18.88 -1.06 28.24
N MET A 739 -18.74 -0.34 29.36
CA MET A 739 -19.76 -0.29 30.41
C MET A 739 -21.06 0.33 29.94
N ASN A 740 -20.99 1.44 29.19
CA ASN A 740 -22.19 2.05 28.60
C ASN A 740 -22.94 1.09 27.66
N LYS A 741 -22.24 0.14 27.04
CA LYS A 741 -22.83 -0.87 26.15
C LYS A 741 -23.33 -2.12 26.88
N GLN A 742 -22.62 -2.59 27.91
CA GLN A 742 -23.09 -3.71 28.74
C GLN A 742 -24.37 -3.35 29.49
N LEU A 743 -24.50 -2.10 29.97
CA LEU A 743 -25.75 -1.57 30.53
C LEU A 743 -26.91 -1.67 29.52
N TRP A 744 -26.64 -1.44 28.23
CA TRP A 744 -27.62 -1.52 27.14
C TRP A 744 -28.02 -2.96 26.80
N LEU A 745 -27.07 -3.90 26.85
CA LEU A 745 -27.33 -5.33 26.60
C LEU A 745 -28.09 -5.99 27.75
N GLY A 746 -27.86 -5.55 29.00
CA GLY A 746 -28.56 -6.05 30.19
C GLY A 746 -30.00 -5.56 30.35
N SER A 747 -30.34 -4.39 29.79
CA SER A 747 -31.67 -3.77 29.95
C SER A 747 -32.73 -4.20 28.90
N GLY A 748 -32.35 -5.00 27.89
CA GLY A 748 -33.19 -5.20 26.69
C GLY A 748 -33.78 -6.60 26.41
N CYS A 749 -33.35 -7.65 27.11
CA CYS A 749 -33.88 -9.01 26.86
C CYS A 749 -34.02 -9.80 28.16
N ARG A 750 -35.05 -9.49 28.96
CA ARG A 750 -35.65 -10.48 29.85
C ARG A 750 -36.85 -11.06 29.11
N MET A 751 -36.62 -12.04 28.22
CA MET A 751 -37.71 -12.86 27.68
C MET A 751 -38.17 -13.79 28.81
N GLU A 752 -39.24 -13.40 29.49
CA GLU A 752 -40.02 -14.32 30.31
C GLU A 752 -40.72 -15.30 29.36
N TYR A 753 -40.20 -16.53 29.27
CA TYR A 753 -40.98 -17.65 28.78
C TYR A 753 -41.67 -18.34 29.95
N PRO A 754 -42.95 -18.73 29.82
CA PRO A 754 -43.63 -19.48 30.86
C PRO A 754 -43.03 -20.90 30.94
N VAL A 755 -42.92 -21.38 32.17
CA VAL A 755 -42.42 -22.69 32.54
C VAL A 755 -43.25 -23.80 31.86
N GLY A 756 -42.57 -24.61 31.05
CA GLY A 756 -43.10 -25.85 30.47
C GLY A 756 -42.04 -26.51 29.57
N ASP A 757 -41.60 -27.71 29.96
CA ASP A 757 -40.70 -28.64 29.25
C ASP A 757 -39.18 -28.35 29.22
N GLN A 758 -38.55 -28.80 30.32
CA GLN A 758 -37.12 -29.14 30.40
C GLN A 758 -36.82 -30.39 29.55
N GLN A 759 -36.46 -30.23 28.28
CA GLN A 759 -35.47 -31.12 27.60
C GLN A 759 -34.94 -30.65 26.24
N LEU A 760 -35.25 -29.44 25.77
CA LEU A 760 -34.85 -28.97 24.43
C LEU A 760 -34.10 -27.61 24.44
N VAL A 761 -33.33 -27.32 25.49
CA VAL A 761 -32.62 -26.03 25.67
C VAL A 761 -31.10 -26.13 25.47
N SER A 762 -30.55 -27.29 25.09
CA SER A 762 -29.10 -27.45 24.91
C SER A 762 -28.57 -27.08 23.51
N MET A 763 -29.43 -26.85 22.50
CA MET A 763 -28.98 -26.91 21.10
C MET A 763 -29.15 -25.63 20.25
N CYS A 764 -29.74 -24.55 20.77
CA CYS A 764 -30.06 -23.37 19.95
C CYS A 764 -29.22 -22.10 20.21
N GLN A 765 -28.05 -22.20 20.85
CA GLN A 765 -27.14 -21.04 20.99
C GLN A 765 -25.66 -21.41 20.84
N TYR A 766 -25.28 -22.24 19.88
CA TYR A 766 -23.87 -22.56 19.66
C TYR A 766 -23.55 -22.84 18.20
N ILE A 767 -22.88 -21.91 17.53
CA ILE A 767 -22.13 -22.18 16.30
C ILE A 767 -20.67 -21.86 16.57
N ASP A 768 -19.87 -22.91 16.75
CA ASP A 768 -18.42 -22.86 16.58
C ASP A 768 -18.10 -22.70 15.08
N PHE A 769 -17.26 -21.72 14.74
CA PHE A 769 -16.84 -21.44 13.35
C PHE A 769 -16.13 -22.66 12.70
N CYS A 770 -15.57 -23.57 13.52
CA CYS A 770 -15.00 -24.84 13.06
C CYS A 770 -16.05 -25.81 12.50
N HIS A 771 -17.30 -25.77 12.97
CA HIS A 771 -18.36 -26.69 12.54
C HIS A 771 -18.97 -26.27 11.18
N ALA A 772 -19.06 -24.96 10.91
CA ALA A 772 -19.54 -24.45 9.62
C ALA A 772 -18.60 -24.76 8.45
N THR A 773 -17.28 -24.78 8.71
CA THR A 773 -16.26 -25.12 7.70
C THR A 773 -16.32 -26.61 7.32
N ALA A 774 -16.64 -27.49 8.28
CA ALA A 774 -16.83 -28.92 8.03
C ALA A 774 -18.12 -29.22 7.23
N ILE A 775 -19.21 -28.49 7.48
CA ILE A 775 -20.48 -28.64 6.77
C ILE A 775 -20.37 -28.15 5.32
N ILE A 776 -19.62 -27.07 5.07
CA ILE A 776 -19.41 -26.54 3.71
C ILE A 776 -18.51 -27.47 2.87
N ASN A 777 -17.46 -28.05 3.46
CA ASN A 777 -16.63 -29.04 2.76
C ASN A 777 -17.41 -30.32 2.42
N HIS A 778 -18.38 -30.71 3.26
CA HIS A 778 -19.22 -31.88 2.99
C HIS A 778 -20.33 -31.62 1.94
N ALA A 779 -20.64 -30.35 1.65
CA ALA A 779 -21.66 -29.94 0.69
C ALA A 779 -21.13 -29.73 -0.74
N PHE A 780 -19.80 -29.72 -0.94
CA PHE A 780 -19.16 -29.52 -2.25
C PHE A 780 -18.59 -30.81 -2.89
N ASP A 781 -18.77 -31.97 -2.27
CA ASP A 781 -18.50 -33.25 -2.94
C ASP A 781 -19.66 -33.63 -3.87
N LEU A 782 -19.59 -33.20 -5.12
CA LEU A 782 -20.34 -33.80 -6.21
C LEU A 782 -19.58 -35.04 -6.72
N PRO A 783 -20.23 -36.22 -6.83
CA PRO A 783 -19.55 -37.42 -7.28
C PRO A 783 -19.25 -37.34 -8.78
N SER A 784 -17.98 -37.52 -9.15
CA SER A 784 -17.60 -37.83 -10.53
C SER A 784 -18.05 -39.25 -10.86
N GLU A 785 -19.05 -39.39 -11.73
CA GLU A 785 -19.39 -40.67 -12.34
C GLU A 785 -18.21 -41.16 -13.19
N SER A 786 -17.53 -42.22 -12.74
CA SER A 786 -16.67 -43.03 -13.59
C SER A 786 -17.21 -44.46 -13.67
N ASN A 787 -17.67 -44.82 -14.86
CA ASN A 787 -18.03 -46.18 -15.26
C ASN A 787 -16.83 -47.15 -15.13
N ASN A 788 -16.89 -48.14 -14.24
CA ASN A 788 -16.85 -49.59 -14.55
C ASN A 788 -16.72 -50.45 -13.26
N PRO A 789 -17.31 -51.65 -13.20
CA PRO A 789 -17.34 -52.47 -11.99
C PRO A 789 -16.19 -53.49 -11.97
N ARG A 790 -15.67 -53.79 -10.77
CA ARG A 790 -15.34 -55.17 -10.33
C ARG A 790 -14.70 -55.18 -8.94
N HIS A 791 -15.10 -56.21 -8.19
CA HIS A 791 -14.56 -56.74 -6.93
C HIS A 791 -14.93 -56.06 -5.61
N ALA A 792 -15.91 -56.69 -4.96
CA ALA A 792 -16.13 -56.65 -3.53
C ALA A 792 -15.00 -57.35 -2.76
N SER A 793 -14.58 -56.74 -1.64
CA SER A 793 -14.11 -57.48 -0.45
C SER A 793 -14.02 -56.55 0.77
N THR A 794 -14.79 -56.90 1.81
CA THR A 794 -14.47 -56.84 3.26
C THR A 794 -14.09 -55.51 3.95
N THR A 795 -15.03 -55.02 4.76
CA THR A 795 -14.89 -54.58 6.19
C THR A 795 -13.53 -54.10 6.69
N HIS A 796 -13.45 -52.83 7.13
CA HIS A 796 -13.52 -52.48 8.56
C HIS A 796 -13.87 -51.02 8.79
#